data_AF-A0A2M7VGW2-F1
#
_entry.id   AF-A0A2M7VGW2-F1
#
_cell.length_a   1.000
_cell.length_b   1.000
_cell.length_c   1.000
_cell.angle_alpha   90.00
_cell.angle_beta   90.00
_cell.angle_gamma   90.00
#
_symmetry.space_group_name_H-M   'P 1'
#
loop_
_entity.id
_entity.type
_entity.pdbx_description
1 polymer ?
#
loop_
_entity_poly.entity_id
_entity_poly.type
_entity_poly.pdbx_seq_one_letter_code
_entity_poly.pdbx_strand_id
1 'polypeptide(L)'
;MNVTELARRLKVTTNELLEKLPELGFAIGKRAIKVDDRLVNKITMAWSEHKRREQMAAEEANVTEIRLDAKKSEQKLDKIIQIGDTIIIRDLADIMKVPINKLMVELMKNGIMATLNQAIDYETAVIIGEDLGFKVDKINNEEMESSQYAQQESKIKDIIKERSGTITRPPVVIVMGHVDHGKTKLLDALRETNVVAQEAGGITQHIGAYQVQLRDHLITFLDTPGHEAFKAMRSRGSKIADVAIIVVAADDGLQPQTIEVITLCQRENIPFIIAINKIDKEEADIDRVKKELSEINLIPEDWGGKTICVPISAKENTNLDHLLEMVLLLSDLADLKADEDGSAAGTIVEAHKNKNEGPVATVLIQTGILRVGDSIVVGSVTGKVKAIKNEYGQELALAGPSKPVRILGLKETPIIGDILEVIADQKIIKQKQKEIRYQKTVSTNNNVVSSSSDGEKESLVPTLPLILKTDVMGSQEAIMEALSKLNTAHAQVKIIKKGLGYVTDVDVMDAENAKAMLIGFNSKPQKSAEQLSIDKKIKIHLYSIIYNLLDDVKLELDKIKAQQTLRIEMGEIKVLAVFKSARDHMIIGGEVVKGKVQTNTKIKVTREQEIIDFGMLEELQASKMIVSEVVVGQQCGLKYKGRPLIQVGDILEIYQEKIS
;
A
#
# COMPACT_ATOMS: atom_id res chain seq x y z
N MET A 1 10.80 21.30 89.42
CA MET A 1 10.77 19.91 88.91
C MET A 1 12.06 19.57 88.17
N ASN A 2 12.53 18.30 88.22
CA ASN A 2 13.69 17.87 87.42
C ASN A 2 13.29 17.75 85.93
N VAL A 3 14.12 18.21 85.01
CA VAL A 3 13.81 18.20 83.56
C VAL A 3 13.58 16.78 83.04
N THR A 4 14.28 15.81 83.61
CA THR A 4 14.11 14.38 83.30
C THR A 4 12.71 13.89 83.64
N GLU A 5 12.14 14.40 84.73
CA GLU A 5 10.80 14.04 85.21
C GLU A 5 9.71 14.71 84.35
N LEU A 6 9.96 15.96 83.93
CA LEU A 6 9.09 16.69 83.00
C LEU A 6 9.05 16.00 81.62
N ALA A 7 10.19 15.57 81.09
CA ALA A 7 10.30 14.83 79.84
C ALA A 7 9.52 13.51 79.88
N ARG A 8 9.62 12.79 81.01
CA ARG A 8 8.85 11.56 81.22
C ARG A 8 7.34 11.82 81.24
N ARG A 9 6.89 12.93 81.85
CA ARG A 9 5.46 13.32 81.89
C ARG A 9 4.93 13.69 80.51
N LEU A 10 5.76 14.32 79.67
CA LEU A 10 5.43 14.70 78.29
C LEU A 10 5.65 13.54 77.28
N LYS A 11 6.11 12.38 77.76
CA LYS A 11 6.44 11.18 76.96
C LYS A 11 7.43 11.46 75.82
N VAL A 12 8.48 12.24 76.10
CA VAL A 12 9.56 12.56 75.15
C VAL A 12 10.92 12.38 75.80
N THR A 13 11.98 12.32 74.99
CA THR A 13 13.33 12.21 75.53
C THR A 13 13.79 13.54 76.12
N THR A 14 14.67 13.50 77.13
CA THR A 14 15.15 14.72 77.80
C THR A 14 15.91 15.65 76.86
N ASN A 15 16.66 15.08 75.91
CA ASN A 15 17.39 15.84 74.90
C ASN A 15 16.44 16.55 73.93
N GLU A 16 15.44 15.84 73.41
CA GLU A 16 14.44 16.39 72.50
C GLU A 16 13.62 17.50 73.15
N LEU A 17 13.24 17.34 74.43
CA LEU A 17 12.57 18.40 75.18
C LEU A 17 13.47 19.63 75.32
N LEU A 18 14.75 19.47 75.69
CA LEU A 18 15.69 20.58 75.88
C LEU A 18 16.05 21.32 74.58
N GLU A 19 15.95 20.68 73.41
CA GLU A 19 16.13 21.35 72.12
C GLU A 19 14.91 22.16 71.69
N LYS A 20 13.70 21.67 71.99
CA LYS A 20 12.45 22.30 71.57
C LYS A 20 11.94 23.39 72.52
N LEU A 21 12.36 23.40 73.79
CA LEU A 21 11.98 24.44 74.76
C LEU A 21 12.37 25.88 74.35
N PRO A 22 13.57 26.14 73.82
CA PRO A 22 13.93 27.44 73.26
C PRO A 22 13.05 27.88 72.08
N GLU A 23 12.71 26.94 71.17
CA GLU A 23 11.83 27.22 70.02
C GLU A 23 10.41 27.60 70.45
N LEU A 24 9.94 27.05 71.57
CA LEU A 24 8.65 27.37 72.19
C LEU A 24 8.67 28.66 73.03
N GLY A 25 9.77 29.41 73.02
CA GLY A 25 9.89 30.71 73.68
C GLY A 25 10.29 30.66 75.15
N PHE A 26 10.76 29.51 75.66
CA PHE A 26 11.26 29.37 77.02
C PHE A 26 12.80 29.43 77.04
N ALA A 27 13.37 30.40 77.76
CA ALA A 27 14.82 30.61 77.86
C ALA A 27 15.50 29.60 78.82
N ILE A 28 15.41 28.30 78.48
CA ILE A 28 16.02 27.20 79.23
C ILE A 28 17.16 26.63 78.39
N GLY A 29 18.38 26.68 78.91
CA GLY A 29 19.58 26.21 78.20
C GLY A 29 19.66 24.68 78.11
N LYS A 30 20.35 24.15 77.09
CA LYS A 30 20.51 22.71 76.79
C LYS A 30 21.12 21.85 77.91
N ARG A 31 21.60 22.44 79.01
CA ARG A 31 22.18 21.73 80.18
C ARG A 31 21.39 21.95 81.48
N ALA A 32 20.17 22.48 81.39
CA ALA A 32 19.34 22.72 82.58
C ALA A 32 18.92 21.40 83.24
N ILE A 33 19.12 21.32 84.57
CA ILE A 33 18.80 20.11 85.36
C ILE A 33 17.45 20.25 86.09
N LYS A 34 17.07 21.48 86.47
CA LYS A 34 15.81 21.79 87.15
C LYS A 34 15.12 22.98 86.50
N VAL A 35 13.79 22.92 86.45
CA VAL A 35 12.91 24.00 85.98
C VAL A 35 11.93 24.35 87.09
N ASP A 36 11.62 25.64 87.23
CA ASP A 36 10.65 26.14 88.20
C ASP A 36 9.25 25.56 87.93
N ASP A 37 8.55 25.15 88.99
CA ASP A 37 7.25 24.48 88.92
C ASP A 37 6.15 25.38 88.33
N ARG A 38 6.31 26.71 88.39
CA ARG A 38 5.41 27.65 87.70
C ARG A 38 5.57 27.62 86.17
N LEU A 39 6.78 27.36 85.67
CA LEU A 39 7.09 27.26 84.25
C LEU A 39 6.66 25.89 83.67
N VAL A 40 6.68 24.84 84.49
CA VAL A 40 6.29 23.47 84.11
C VAL A 40 4.88 23.42 83.50
N ASN A 41 3.91 24.13 84.09
CA ASN A 41 2.54 24.13 83.59
C ASN A 41 2.41 24.85 82.24
N LYS A 42 3.11 25.98 82.06
CA LYS A 42 3.13 26.72 80.78
C LYS A 42 3.80 25.92 79.67
N ILE A 43 4.89 25.23 79.98
CA ILE A 43 5.60 24.34 79.06
C ILE A 43 4.69 23.18 78.62
N THR A 44 3.96 22.58 79.56
CA THR A 44 3.06 21.45 79.27
C THR A 44 1.93 21.86 78.32
N MET A 45 1.35 23.05 78.50
CA MET A 45 0.33 23.58 77.59
C MET A 45 0.90 23.88 76.20
N ALA A 46 2.02 24.62 76.12
CA ALA A 46 2.66 24.95 74.85
C ALA A 46 3.10 23.70 74.06
N TRP A 47 3.57 22.66 74.75
CA TRP A 47 3.96 21.39 74.14
C TRP A 47 2.77 20.65 73.51
N SER A 48 1.62 20.65 74.20
CA SER A 48 0.41 20.00 73.69
C SER A 48 -0.13 20.67 72.43
N GLU A 49 -0.01 22.00 72.34
CA GLU A 49 -0.46 22.78 71.18
C GLU A 49 0.48 22.61 69.98
N HIS A 50 1.79 22.59 70.22
CA HIS A 50 2.79 22.29 69.19
C HIS A 50 2.60 20.90 68.58
N LYS A 51 2.41 19.88 69.42
CA LYS A 51 2.21 18.50 68.97
C LYS A 51 0.94 18.33 68.14
N ARG A 52 -0.14 19.04 68.50
CA ARG A 52 -1.39 19.06 67.72
C ARG A 52 -1.19 19.71 66.35
N ARG A 53 -0.38 20.76 66.27
CA ARG A 53 -0.08 21.48 65.03
C ARG A 53 0.81 20.66 64.09
N GLU A 54 1.78 19.92 64.62
CA GLU A 54 2.59 18.96 63.84
C GLU A 54 1.77 17.78 63.32
N GLN A 55 0.83 17.26 64.12
CA GLN A 55 -0.06 16.19 63.67
C GLN A 55 -0.99 16.65 62.54
N MET A 56 -1.59 17.84 62.63
CA MET A 56 -2.41 18.40 61.56
C MET A 56 -1.58 18.67 60.28
N ALA A 57 -0.34 19.15 60.41
CA ALA A 57 0.54 19.36 59.26
C ALA A 57 0.97 18.04 58.59
N ALA A 58 1.21 16.97 59.37
CA ALA A 58 1.52 15.65 58.84
C ALA A 58 0.31 15.00 58.15
N GLU A 59 -0.90 15.23 58.64
CA GLU A 59 -2.14 14.74 58.05
C GLU A 59 -2.47 15.48 56.73
N GLU A 60 -2.25 16.80 56.68
CA GLU A 60 -2.35 17.59 55.43
C GLU A 60 -1.30 17.18 54.39
N ALA A 61 -0.07 16.84 54.80
CA ALA A 61 0.99 16.35 53.93
C ALA A 61 0.64 14.99 53.30
N ASN A 62 0.10 14.05 54.09
CA ASN A 62 -0.37 12.76 53.57
C ASN A 62 -1.54 12.92 52.58
N VAL A 63 -2.48 13.84 52.86
CA VAL A 63 -3.61 14.11 51.95
C VAL A 63 -3.13 14.78 50.65
N THR A 64 -2.06 15.59 50.69
CA THR A 64 -1.45 16.16 49.48
C THR A 64 -0.67 15.13 48.67
N GLU A 65 0.04 14.18 49.29
CA GLU A 65 0.67 13.07 48.58
C GLU A 65 -0.36 12.16 47.89
N ILE A 66 -1.44 11.79 48.58
CA ILE A 66 -2.52 10.98 47.99
C ILE A 66 -3.20 11.71 46.81
N ARG A 67 -3.38 13.03 46.89
CA ARG A 67 -3.91 13.84 45.77
C ARG A 67 -2.93 14.00 44.62
N LEU A 68 -1.62 14.03 44.88
CA LEU A 68 -0.59 14.11 43.84
C LEU A 68 -0.44 12.77 43.09
N ASP A 69 -0.60 11.65 43.79
CA ASP A 69 -0.60 10.32 43.17
C ASP A 69 -1.88 10.06 42.36
N ALA A 70 -3.05 10.51 42.83
CA ALA A 70 -4.30 10.46 42.06
C ALA A 70 -4.24 11.31 40.78
N LYS A 71 -3.64 12.51 40.83
CA LYS A 71 -3.42 13.36 39.64
C LYS A 71 -2.38 12.77 38.66
N LYS A 72 -1.40 12.02 39.15
CA LYS A 72 -0.43 11.30 38.30
C LYS A 72 -1.02 10.05 37.64
N SER A 73 -2.03 9.41 38.26
CA SER A 73 -2.76 8.30 37.63
C SER A 73 -3.75 8.76 36.56
N GLU A 74 -4.41 9.91 36.73
CA GLU A 74 -5.33 10.46 35.71
C GLU A 74 -4.60 11.01 34.47
N GLN A 75 -3.37 11.52 34.61
CA GLN A 75 -2.58 12.05 33.49
C GLN A 75 -1.88 10.99 32.61
N LYS A 76 -2.03 9.70 32.90
CA LYS A 76 -1.34 8.63 32.13
C LYS A 76 -2.09 8.16 30.89
N LEU A 77 -3.41 8.33 30.83
CA LEU A 77 -4.27 7.72 29.82
C LEU A 77 -4.28 8.40 28.44
N ASP A 78 -3.57 9.52 28.25
CA ASP A 78 -3.67 10.35 27.03
C ASP A 78 -2.52 10.17 26.01
N LYS A 79 -1.69 9.13 26.12
CA LYS A 79 -0.65 8.86 25.12
C LYS A 79 -1.06 7.74 24.18
N ILE A 80 -1.49 8.14 22.99
CA ILE A 80 -1.71 7.25 21.85
C ILE A 80 -0.35 6.91 21.24
N ILE A 81 -0.09 5.62 21.08
CA ILE A 81 1.12 5.05 20.49
C ILE A 81 0.74 4.32 19.23
N GLN A 82 1.41 4.63 18.13
CA GLN A 82 1.15 4.00 16.84
C GLN A 82 2.19 2.92 16.56
N ILE A 83 1.74 1.71 16.25
CA ILE A 83 2.61 0.57 15.92
C ILE A 83 2.14 -0.13 14.64
N GLY A 84 3.06 -0.79 13.94
CA GLY A 84 2.73 -1.66 12.80
C GLY A 84 2.23 -3.05 13.23
N ASP A 85 2.18 -4.00 12.30
CA ASP A 85 1.75 -5.39 12.56
C ASP A 85 2.59 -6.12 13.62
N THR A 86 3.89 -5.78 13.72
CA THR A 86 4.82 -6.33 14.72
C THR A 86 5.79 -5.25 15.21
N ILE A 87 6.21 -5.33 16.47
CA ILE A 87 7.19 -4.40 17.07
C ILE A 87 8.18 -5.15 17.98
N ILE A 88 9.45 -4.74 17.97
CA ILE A 88 10.46 -5.29 18.89
C ILE A 88 10.24 -4.72 20.29
N ILE A 89 10.33 -5.56 21.33
CA ILE A 89 10.11 -5.17 22.73
C ILE A 89 10.98 -3.99 23.16
N ARG A 90 12.25 -3.95 22.74
CA ARG A 90 13.13 -2.80 22.98
C ARG A 90 12.59 -1.51 22.35
N ASP A 91 12.17 -1.56 21.10
CA ASP A 91 11.68 -0.39 20.37
C ASP A 91 10.33 0.06 20.95
N LEU A 92 9.48 -0.89 21.37
CA LEU A 92 8.25 -0.61 22.10
C LEU A 92 8.53 0.08 23.44
N ALA A 93 9.53 -0.39 24.20
CA ALA A 93 9.95 0.25 25.46
C ALA A 93 10.44 1.69 25.25
N ASP A 94 11.18 1.93 24.16
CA ASP A 94 11.68 3.25 23.78
C ASP A 94 10.54 4.19 23.35
N ILE A 95 9.58 3.70 22.55
CA ILE A 95 8.39 4.46 22.14
C ILE A 95 7.49 4.79 23.34
N MET A 96 7.25 3.82 24.22
CA MET A 96 6.49 4.00 25.46
C MET A 96 7.26 4.82 26.50
N LYS A 97 8.58 5.00 26.34
CA LYS A 97 9.50 5.58 27.32
C LYS A 97 9.39 4.90 28.69
N VAL A 98 9.21 3.57 28.70
CA VAL A 98 9.09 2.75 29.91
C VAL A 98 10.37 1.93 30.08
N PRO A 99 10.91 1.77 31.30
CA PRO A 99 12.07 0.92 31.53
C PRO A 99 11.81 -0.52 31.06
N ILE A 100 12.75 -1.09 30.30
CA ILE A 100 12.60 -2.41 29.66
C ILE A 100 12.24 -3.51 30.66
N ASN A 101 12.82 -3.48 31.86
CA ASN A 101 12.53 -4.45 32.92
C ASN A 101 11.05 -4.44 33.33
N LYS A 102 10.38 -3.28 33.28
CA LYS A 102 8.96 -3.16 33.62
C LYS A 102 8.08 -3.74 32.51
N LEU A 103 8.43 -3.50 31.26
CA LEU A 103 7.74 -4.09 30.10
C LEU A 103 7.87 -5.62 30.09
N MET A 104 9.06 -6.15 30.41
CA MET A 104 9.31 -7.59 30.50
C MET A 104 8.49 -8.26 31.61
N VAL A 105 8.33 -7.62 32.77
CA VAL A 105 7.50 -8.14 33.86
C VAL A 105 6.03 -8.20 33.46
N GLU A 106 5.53 -7.23 32.70
CA GLU A 106 4.13 -7.22 32.24
C GLU A 106 3.88 -8.27 31.15
N LEU A 107 4.83 -8.46 30.23
CA LEU A 107 4.84 -9.58 29.27
C LEU A 107 4.75 -10.93 29.99
N MET A 108 5.54 -11.13 31.05
CA MET A 108 5.53 -12.36 31.82
C MET A 108 4.21 -12.59 32.58
N LYS A 109 3.57 -11.54 33.11
CA LYS A 109 2.25 -11.66 33.76
C LYS A 109 1.15 -12.07 32.80
N ASN A 110 1.22 -11.59 31.56
CA ASN A 110 0.32 -11.96 30.47
C ASN A 110 0.68 -13.32 29.84
N GLY A 111 1.61 -14.08 30.44
CA GLY A 111 1.97 -15.44 30.02
C GLY A 111 2.92 -15.51 28.82
N ILE A 112 3.50 -14.38 28.40
CA ILE A 112 4.35 -14.29 27.22
C ILE A 112 5.82 -14.23 27.65
N MET A 113 6.52 -15.34 27.43
CA MET A 113 7.98 -15.40 27.63
C MET A 113 8.67 -14.95 26.35
N ALA A 114 9.16 -13.72 26.34
CA ALA A 114 9.88 -13.16 25.21
C ALA A 114 11.28 -12.64 25.61
N THR A 115 12.18 -12.54 24.63
CA THR A 115 13.52 -11.95 24.82
C THR A 115 13.57 -10.50 24.34
N LEU A 116 14.54 -9.71 24.80
CA LEU A 116 14.65 -8.26 24.53
C LEU A 116 14.56 -7.85 23.05
N ASN A 117 15.05 -8.70 22.15
CA ASN A 117 15.09 -8.46 20.71
C ASN A 117 14.00 -9.23 19.94
N GLN A 118 13.05 -9.84 20.64
CA GLN A 118 11.94 -10.57 20.05
C GLN A 118 10.84 -9.58 19.65
N ALA A 119 10.25 -9.80 18.48
CA ALA A 119 9.09 -9.07 18.02
C ALA A 119 7.84 -9.63 18.71
N ILE A 120 6.92 -8.73 19.08
CA ILE A 120 5.57 -9.06 19.53
C ILE A 120 4.57 -8.51 18.51
N ASP A 121 3.47 -9.21 18.36
CA ASP A 121 2.36 -8.85 17.49
C ASP A 121 1.55 -7.67 18.04
N TYR A 122 0.80 -7.02 17.14
CA TYR A 122 -0.07 -5.89 17.47
C TYR A 122 -1.02 -6.19 18.64
N GLU A 123 -1.68 -7.35 18.62
CA GLU A 123 -2.69 -7.70 19.63
C GLU A 123 -2.06 -7.80 21.02
N THR A 124 -0.92 -8.49 21.11
CA THR A 124 -0.10 -8.52 22.32
C THR A 124 0.35 -7.13 22.77
N ALA A 125 0.82 -6.29 21.85
CA ALA A 125 1.29 -4.95 22.17
C ALA A 125 0.17 -4.01 22.65
N VAL A 126 -1.06 -4.19 22.15
CA VAL A 126 -2.26 -3.49 22.65
C VAL A 126 -2.54 -3.87 24.09
N ILE A 127 -2.58 -5.17 24.40
CA ILE A 127 -2.86 -5.67 25.77
C ILE A 127 -1.84 -5.10 26.77
N ILE A 128 -0.55 -5.18 26.44
CA ILE A 128 0.53 -4.68 27.30
C ILE A 128 0.51 -3.14 27.37
N GLY A 129 0.17 -2.49 26.26
CA GLY A 129 -0.06 -1.05 26.17
C GLY A 129 -1.10 -0.60 27.18
N GLU A 130 -2.28 -1.23 27.16
CA GLU A 130 -3.41 -0.96 28.04
C GLU A 130 -3.04 -1.18 29.52
N ASP A 131 -2.37 -2.29 29.85
CA ASP A 131 -1.91 -2.59 31.21
C ASP A 131 -0.89 -1.55 31.74
N LEU A 132 -0.10 -0.96 30.85
CA LEU A 132 0.86 0.11 31.17
C LEU A 132 0.25 1.52 31.10
N GLY A 133 -1.03 1.63 30.70
CA GLY A 133 -1.80 2.87 30.63
C GLY A 133 -1.64 3.66 29.32
N PHE A 134 -1.25 3.01 28.22
CA PHE A 134 -1.10 3.60 26.90
C PHE A 134 -2.15 3.04 25.94
N LYS A 135 -2.67 3.88 25.04
CA LYS A 135 -3.55 3.41 23.96
C LYS A 135 -2.70 3.11 22.74
N VAL A 136 -2.84 1.91 22.17
CA VAL A 136 -2.02 1.47 21.04
C VAL A 136 -2.91 1.36 19.81
N ASP A 137 -2.63 2.16 18.77
CA ASP A 137 -3.37 2.18 17.51
C ASP A 137 -2.52 1.59 16.37
N LYS A 138 -3.17 0.90 15.44
CA LYS A 138 -2.53 0.26 14.29
C LYS A 138 -2.26 1.26 13.17
N ILE A 139 -1.03 1.30 12.68
CA ILE A 139 -0.70 2.02 11.44
C ILE A 139 -1.14 1.17 10.25
N ASN A 140 -1.95 1.72 9.35
CA ASN A 140 -2.29 1.05 8.11
C ASN A 140 -1.05 0.93 7.21
N ASN A 141 -0.84 -0.20 6.54
CA ASN A 141 0.33 -0.41 5.68
C ASN A 141 0.42 0.61 4.52
N GLU A 142 -0.70 1.19 4.09
CA GLU A 142 -0.76 2.31 3.13
C GLU A 142 -0.13 3.61 3.68
N GLU A 143 -0.17 3.82 5.01
CA GLU A 143 0.45 4.95 5.71
C GLU A 143 1.97 4.74 5.93
N MET A 144 2.42 3.49 6.01
CA MET A 144 3.85 3.15 6.11
C MET A 144 4.60 3.37 4.79
N GLU A 145 4.00 3.02 3.66
CA GLU A 145 4.57 3.32 2.35
C GLU A 145 4.64 4.84 2.15
N SER A 146 3.53 5.56 2.35
CA SER A 146 3.48 7.01 2.20
C SER A 146 4.42 7.76 3.16
N SER A 147 4.66 7.28 4.39
CA SER A 147 5.61 7.89 5.33
C SER A 147 7.09 7.65 4.98
N GLN A 148 7.45 6.48 4.45
CA GLN A 148 8.81 6.24 3.93
C GLN A 148 9.10 7.10 2.69
N TYR A 149 8.13 7.20 1.77
CA TYR A 149 8.25 8.07 0.60
C TYR A 149 8.29 9.56 0.98
N ALA A 150 7.53 10.00 1.98
CA ALA A 150 7.58 11.38 2.48
C ALA A 150 8.94 11.73 3.09
N GLN A 151 9.60 10.78 3.78
CA GLN A 151 10.96 10.96 4.31
C GLN A 151 12.04 10.98 3.23
N GLN A 152 11.86 10.24 2.13
CA GLN A 152 12.75 10.33 0.97
C GLN A 152 12.55 11.68 0.27
N GLU A 153 11.29 12.07 0.04
CA GLU A 153 10.95 13.35 -0.60
C GLU A 153 11.47 14.56 0.19
N SER A 154 11.42 14.54 1.53
CA SER A 154 12.05 15.59 2.34
C SER A 154 13.56 15.61 2.14
N LYS A 155 14.23 14.45 2.14
CA LYS A 155 15.69 14.38 1.92
C LYS A 155 16.12 14.93 0.56
N ILE A 156 15.41 14.62 -0.52
CA ILE A 156 15.80 15.17 -1.83
C ILE A 156 15.55 16.67 -1.91
N LYS A 157 14.44 17.14 -1.35
CA LYS A 157 14.13 18.58 -1.26
C LYS A 157 15.15 19.32 -0.40
N ASP A 158 15.63 18.70 0.68
CA ASP A 158 16.68 19.27 1.54
C ASP A 158 18.02 19.31 0.80
N ILE A 159 18.40 18.24 0.09
CA ILE A 159 19.61 18.22 -0.75
C ILE A 159 19.54 19.28 -1.86
N ILE A 160 18.39 19.43 -2.51
CA ILE A 160 18.17 20.44 -3.56
C ILE A 160 18.23 21.85 -2.97
N LYS A 161 17.67 22.09 -1.77
CA LYS A 161 17.72 23.38 -1.09
C LYS A 161 19.13 23.74 -0.62
N GLU A 162 19.83 22.79 0.01
CA GLU A 162 21.22 22.95 0.46
C GLU A 162 22.19 23.18 -0.70
N ARG A 163 21.88 22.61 -1.88
CA ARG A 163 22.66 22.71 -3.12
C ARG A 163 21.92 23.53 -4.18
N SER A 164 21.26 24.60 -3.77
CA SER A 164 20.59 25.51 -4.69
C SER A 164 21.65 26.25 -5.50
N GLY A 165 21.89 25.78 -6.73
CA GLY A 165 22.76 26.48 -7.65
C GLY A 165 22.10 27.72 -8.25
N THR A 166 22.87 28.45 -9.06
CA THR A 166 22.43 29.71 -9.67
C THR A 166 21.99 29.55 -11.12
N ILE A 167 22.15 28.36 -11.71
CA ILE A 167 21.92 28.10 -13.13
C ILE A 167 20.50 27.58 -13.34
N THR A 168 19.83 28.10 -14.37
CA THR A 168 18.52 27.65 -14.81
C THR A 168 18.63 26.24 -15.38
N ARG A 169 17.89 25.28 -14.81
CA ARG A 169 17.87 23.89 -15.30
C ARG A 169 16.71 23.65 -16.27
N PRO A 170 16.82 22.67 -17.18
CA PRO A 170 15.70 22.23 -18.02
C PRO A 170 14.49 21.81 -17.17
N PRO A 171 13.26 22.20 -17.52
CA PRO A 171 12.07 21.72 -16.84
C PRO A 171 11.84 20.23 -17.08
N VAL A 172 11.39 19.55 -16.03
CA VAL A 172 10.92 18.16 -16.10
C VAL A 172 9.40 18.17 -16.25
N VAL A 173 8.92 17.64 -17.37
CA VAL A 173 7.53 17.71 -17.78
C VAL A 173 6.94 16.32 -17.82
N ILE A 174 5.85 16.11 -17.10
CA ILE A 174 5.12 14.85 -17.13
C ILE A 174 3.88 14.95 -18.00
N VAL A 175 3.66 13.96 -18.87
CA VAL A 175 2.45 13.89 -19.70
C VAL A 175 1.47 12.90 -19.09
N MET A 176 0.26 13.37 -18.80
CA MET A 176 -0.81 12.61 -18.16
C MET A 176 -2.13 12.78 -18.93
N GLY A 177 -3.13 11.95 -18.61
CA GLY A 177 -4.44 11.97 -19.27
C GLY A 177 -5.04 10.57 -19.46
N HIS A 178 -6.28 10.52 -19.93
CA HIS A 178 -7.02 9.27 -20.16
C HIS A 178 -6.40 8.40 -21.26
N VAL A 179 -6.69 7.10 -21.22
CA VAL A 179 -6.31 6.14 -22.29
C VAL A 179 -6.86 6.64 -23.63
N ASP A 180 -6.13 6.40 -24.73
CA ASP A 180 -6.50 6.81 -26.10
C ASP A 180 -6.71 8.31 -26.38
N HIS A 181 -6.37 9.19 -25.42
CA HIS A 181 -6.30 10.64 -25.67
C HIS A 181 -5.05 11.07 -26.44
N GLY A 182 -4.17 10.12 -26.82
CA GLY A 182 -3.01 10.39 -27.68
C GLY A 182 -1.76 10.91 -26.96
N LYS A 183 -1.56 10.59 -25.67
CA LYS A 183 -0.33 10.94 -24.91
C LYS A 183 0.94 10.41 -25.57
N THR A 184 1.00 9.11 -25.84
CA THR A 184 2.17 8.49 -26.47
C THR A 184 2.37 9.05 -27.89
N LYS A 185 1.28 9.36 -28.60
CA LYS A 185 1.35 9.99 -29.93
C LYS A 185 1.90 11.42 -29.87
N LEU A 186 1.52 12.19 -28.86
CA LEU A 186 2.09 13.51 -28.59
C LEU A 186 3.59 13.40 -28.31
N LEU A 187 3.98 12.48 -27.44
CA LEU A 187 5.38 12.26 -27.09
C LEU A 187 6.22 11.81 -28.31
N ASP A 188 5.66 10.92 -29.14
CA ASP A 188 6.25 10.52 -30.42
C ASP A 188 6.47 11.69 -31.37
N ALA A 189 5.44 12.51 -31.54
CA ALA A 189 5.50 13.70 -32.38
C ALA A 189 6.58 14.68 -31.90
N LEU A 190 6.69 14.87 -30.58
CA LEU A 190 7.72 15.72 -29.96
C LEU A 190 9.13 15.11 -30.04
N ARG A 191 9.25 13.80 -30.12
CA ARG A 191 10.54 13.09 -30.19
C ARG A 191 11.04 12.93 -31.63
N GLU A 192 10.24 13.27 -32.64
CA GLU A 192 10.47 12.93 -34.05
C GLU A 192 10.70 11.42 -34.27
N THR A 193 10.15 10.57 -33.38
CA THR A 193 10.28 9.10 -33.43
C THR A 193 8.91 8.45 -33.35
N ASN A 194 8.77 7.22 -33.83
CA ASN A 194 7.49 6.50 -33.86
C ASN A 194 7.51 5.30 -32.91
N VAL A 195 7.42 5.55 -31.59
CA VAL A 195 7.44 4.51 -30.54
C VAL A 195 6.10 3.77 -30.48
N VAL A 196 4.96 4.44 -30.75
CA VAL A 196 3.61 3.83 -30.78
C VAL A 196 3.53 2.63 -31.72
N ALA A 197 4.27 2.66 -32.83
CA ALA A 197 4.30 1.55 -33.80
C ALA A 197 5.15 0.35 -33.33
N GLN A 198 6.03 0.55 -32.34
CA GLN A 198 6.95 -0.47 -31.82
C GLN A 198 6.46 -1.11 -30.52
N GLU A 199 5.57 -0.45 -29.76
CA GLU A 199 5.00 -0.98 -28.52
C GLU A 199 3.85 -1.96 -28.76
N ALA A 200 3.87 -3.08 -28.03
CA ALA A 200 2.86 -4.11 -28.14
C ALA A 200 1.49 -3.59 -27.64
N GLY A 201 0.49 -3.61 -28.53
CA GLY A 201 -0.85 -3.11 -28.23
C GLY A 201 -1.03 -1.59 -28.35
N GLY A 202 -0.01 -0.85 -28.82
CA GLY A 202 -0.11 0.59 -29.06
C GLY A 202 -0.27 1.45 -27.80
N ILE A 203 0.14 0.96 -26.63
CA ILE A 203 0.02 1.65 -25.34
C ILE A 203 1.37 1.71 -24.59
N THR A 204 1.65 2.85 -23.95
CA THR A 204 2.80 3.00 -23.04
C THR A 204 2.58 2.18 -21.77
N GLN A 205 3.51 1.27 -21.46
CA GLN A 205 3.47 0.42 -20.25
C GLN A 205 4.69 0.58 -19.32
N HIS A 206 5.67 1.38 -19.73
CA HIS A 206 6.91 1.69 -19.00
C HIS A 206 7.04 3.20 -18.78
N ILE A 207 7.78 3.63 -17.75
CA ILE A 207 8.08 5.05 -17.61
C ILE A 207 9.30 5.38 -18.47
N GLY A 208 9.09 6.11 -19.55
CA GLY A 208 10.15 6.64 -20.40
C GLY A 208 10.60 8.02 -19.93
N ALA A 209 11.89 8.35 -20.11
CA ALA A 209 12.37 9.70 -19.94
C ALA A 209 13.31 10.09 -21.08
N TYR A 210 13.10 11.26 -21.67
CA TYR A 210 13.89 11.74 -22.81
C TYR A 210 13.95 13.27 -22.86
N GLN A 211 14.92 13.82 -23.59
CA GLN A 211 15.05 15.26 -23.78
C GLN A 211 14.65 15.69 -25.19
N VAL A 212 13.89 16.79 -25.28
CA VAL A 212 13.55 17.48 -26.52
C VAL A 212 14.19 18.86 -26.49
N GLN A 213 14.73 19.28 -27.62
CA GLN A 213 15.31 20.61 -27.78
C GLN A 213 14.33 21.52 -28.52
N LEU A 214 13.92 22.61 -27.89
CA LEU A 214 13.19 23.70 -28.52
C LEU A 214 14.11 24.92 -28.61
N ARG A 215 14.63 25.21 -29.82
CA ARG A 215 15.62 26.27 -30.06
C ARG A 215 16.85 26.07 -29.14
N ASP A 216 17.10 26.99 -28.22
CA ASP A 216 18.21 26.96 -27.27
C ASP A 216 17.81 26.37 -25.90
N HIS A 217 16.55 25.96 -25.72
CA HIS A 217 16.04 25.41 -24.46
C HIS A 217 15.85 23.89 -24.56
N LEU A 218 16.23 23.19 -23.50
CA LEU A 218 15.98 21.76 -23.34
C LEU A 218 14.76 21.54 -22.46
N ILE A 219 13.95 20.54 -22.79
CA ILE A 219 12.78 20.12 -22.02
C ILE A 219 12.89 18.62 -21.80
N THR A 220 12.74 18.18 -20.56
CA THR A 220 12.81 16.75 -20.23
C THR A 220 11.42 16.19 -20.05
N PHE A 221 11.04 15.21 -20.86
CA PHE A 221 9.74 14.57 -20.76
C PHE A 221 9.80 13.27 -19.96
N LEU A 222 8.81 13.08 -19.08
CA LEU A 222 8.50 11.81 -18.42
C LEU A 222 7.21 11.26 -19.03
N ASP A 223 7.34 10.16 -19.77
CA ASP A 223 6.22 9.40 -20.30
C ASP A 223 5.65 8.50 -19.21
N THR A 224 4.38 8.69 -18.83
CA THR A 224 3.72 7.83 -17.85
C THR A 224 2.55 7.07 -18.46
N PRO A 225 2.40 5.76 -18.13
CA PRO A 225 1.26 4.97 -18.58
C PRO A 225 -0.09 5.57 -18.15
N GLY A 226 -1.04 5.63 -19.09
CA GLY A 226 -2.37 6.21 -18.87
C GLY A 226 -3.38 5.34 -18.14
N HIS A 227 -3.13 4.04 -18.02
CA HIS A 227 -4.11 3.10 -17.46
C HIS A 227 -4.16 3.16 -15.93
N GLU A 228 -5.36 3.06 -15.35
CA GLU A 228 -5.61 2.96 -13.90
C GLU A 228 -4.65 2.02 -13.12
N ALA A 229 -4.26 0.86 -13.68
CA ALA A 229 -3.33 -0.08 -13.05
C ALA A 229 -1.93 0.50 -12.77
N PHE A 230 -1.60 1.64 -13.38
CA PHE A 230 -0.33 2.34 -13.21
C PHE A 230 -0.45 3.62 -12.37
N LYS A 231 -1.44 3.67 -11.46
CA LYS A 231 -1.65 4.83 -10.56
C LYS A 231 -0.40 5.15 -9.73
N ALA A 232 0.25 4.13 -9.16
CA ALA A 232 1.50 4.30 -8.42
C ALA A 232 2.61 4.96 -9.26
N MET A 233 2.71 4.61 -10.55
CA MET A 233 3.66 5.22 -11.48
C MET A 233 3.37 6.70 -11.72
N ARG A 234 2.10 7.06 -11.94
CA ARG A 234 1.70 8.46 -12.14
C ARG A 234 1.99 9.32 -10.92
N SER A 235 1.68 8.82 -9.71
CA SER A 235 1.98 9.54 -8.47
C SER A 235 3.48 9.80 -8.31
N ARG A 236 4.33 8.81 -8.61
CA ARG A 236 5.79 8.96 -8.54
C ARG A 236 6.33 9.95 -9.56
N GLY A 237 5.89 9.86 -10.82
CA GLY A 237 6.27 10.80 -11.86
C GLY A 237 5.86 12.24 -11.52
N SER A 238 4.67 12.40 -10.93
CA SER A 238 4.14 13.70 -10.47
C SER A 238 5.09 14.39 -9.49
N LYS A 239 5.66 13.64 -8.53
CA LYS A 239 6.56 14.21 -7.51
C LYS A 239 7.91 14.68 -8.06
N ILE A 240 8.31 14.13 -9.21
CA ILE A 240 9.60 14.43 -9.85
C ILE A 240 9.44 15.56 -10.87
N ALA A 241 8.25 15.74 -11.43
CA ALA A 241 7.97 16.72 -12.45
C ALA A 241 7.83 18.14 -11.88
N ASP A 242 8.32 19.10 -12.66
CA ASP A 242 8.18 20.53 -12.41
C ASP A 242 6.87 21.07 -13.00
N VAL A 243 6.44 20.51 -14.14
CA VAL A 243 5.22 20.89 -14.88
C VAL A 243 4.49 19.64 -15.38
N ALA A 244 3.16 19.67 -15.45
CA ALA A 244 2.36 18.60 -16.06
C ALA A 244 1.64 19.07 -17.33
N ILE A 245 1.58 18.20 -18.35
CA ILE A 245 0.71 18.35 -19.52
C ILE A 245 -0.41 17.33 -19.39
N ILE A 246 -1.65 17.81 -19.34
CA ILE A 246 -2.84 16.97 -19.26
C ILE A 246 -3.48 16.91 -20.64
N VAL A 247 -3.42 15.74 -21.27
CA VAL A 247 -3.93 15.53 -22.63
C VAL A 247 -5.41 15.13 -22.57
N VAL A 248 -6.25 15.96 -23.20
CA VAL A 248 -7.70 15.75 -23.30
C VAL A 248 -8.08 15.68 -24.77
N ALA A 249 -8.76 14.63 -25.20
CA ALA A 249 -9.17 14.53 -26.59
C ALA A 249 -10.41 15.39 -26.86
N ALA A 250 -10.42 16.12 -27.96
CA ALA A 250 -11.51 17.04 -28.34
C ALA A 250 -12.80 16.31 -28.75
N ASP A 251 -12.71 15.04 -29.12
CA ASP A 251 -13.84 14.16 -29.45
C ASP A 251 -14.48 13.56 -28.18
N ASP A 252 -13.65 13.16 -27.21
CA ASP A 252 -14.12 12.45 -26.01
C ASP A 252 -14.49 13.37 -24.83
N GLY A 253 -13.77 14.48 -24.65
CA GLY A 253 -13.93 15.39 -23.51
C GLY A 253 -13.29 14.93 -22.20
N LEU A 254 -13.77 15.46 -21.08
CA LEU A 254 -13.26 15.15 -19.75
C LEU A 254 -13.74 13.76 -19.29
N GLN A 255 -12.78 12.90 -19.00
CA GLN A 255 -13.01 11.55 -18.49
C GLN A 255 -12.65 11.45 -17.00
N PRO A 256 -13.17 10.45 -16.26
CA PRO A 256 -12.89 10.29 -14.83
C PRO A 256 -11.39 10.23 -14.49
N GLN A 257 -10.58 9.60 -15.35
CA GLN A 257 -9.12 9.54 -15.19
C GLN A 257 -8.46 10.92 -15.36
N THR A 258 -8.98 11.75 -16.26
CA THR A 258 -8.51 13.13 -16.44
C THR A 258 -8.79 13.94 -15.18
N ILE A 259 -9.97 13.80 -14.58
CA ILE A 259 -10.34 14.48 -13.33
C ILE A 259 -9.42 14.03 -12.19
N GLU A 260 -9.14 12.74 -12.06
CA GLU A 260 -8.21 12.20 -11.05
C GLU A 260 -6.81 12.82 -11.20
N VAL A 261 -6.30 12.91 -12.43
CA VAL A 261 -5.00 13.54 -12.74
C VAL A 261 -5.00 15.02 -12.38
N ILE A 262 -6.06 15.75 -12.70
CA ILE A 262 -6.20 17.17 -12.36
C ILE A 262 -6.18 17.35 -10.84
N THR A 263 -6.97 16.56 -10.11
CA THR A 263 -7.01 16.60 -8.64
C THR A 263 -5.66 16.27 -8.04
N LEU A 264 -4.92 15.32 -8.62
CA LEU A 264 -3.56 15.00 -8.20
C LEU A 264 -2.62 16.21 -8.38
N CYS A 265 -2.62 16.85 -9.56
CA CYS A 265 -1.77 18.01 -9.82
C CYS A 265 -2.10 19.17 -8.87
N GLN A 266 -3.39 19.43 -8.61
CA GLN A 266 -3.84 20.45 -7.66
C GLN A 266 -3.39 20.14 -6.23
N ARG A 267 -3.52 18.89 -5.78
CA ARG A 267 -3.13 18.47 -4.42
C ARG A 267 -1.63 18.59 -4.19
N GLU A 268 -0.83 18.24 -5.19
CA GLU A 268 0.63 18.29 -5.12
C GLU A 268 1.21 19.67 -5.49
N ASN A 269 0.35 20.65 -5.80
CA ASN A 269 0.72 22.01 -6.28
C ASN A 269 1.62 22.00 -7.52
N ILE A 270 1.39 21.09 -8.44
CA ILE A 270 2.15 21.01 -9.69
C ILE A 270 1.44 21.89 -10.73
N PRO A 271 2.14 22.89 -11.32
CA PRO A 271 1.58 23.70 -12.38
C PRO A 271 1.33 22.83 -13.62
N PHE A 272 0.19 23.02 -14.29
CA PHE A 272 -0.21 22.17 -15.41
C PHE A 272 -0.83 22.95 -16.57
N ILE A 273 -0.73 22.37 -17.77
CA ILE A 273 -1.31 22.87 -19.02
C ILE A 273 -2.27 21.82 -19.57
N ILE A 274 -3.44 22.26 -20.06
CA ILE A 274 -4.38 21.37 -20.75
C ILE A 274 -4.05 21.37 -22.25
N ALA A 275 -3.63 20.22 -22.77
CA ALA A 275 -3.44 20.01 -24.20
C ALA A 275 -4.70 19.36 -24.80
N ILE A 276 -5.48 20.12 -25.56
CA ILE A 276 -6.70 19.64 -26.21
C ILE A 276 -6.31 18.99 -27.55
N ASN A 277 -6.25 17.66 -27.58
CA ASN A 277 -5.72 16.88 -28.69
C ASN A 277 -6.80 16.43 -29.69
N LYS A 278 -6.37 15.92 -30.85
CA LYS A 278 -7.23 15.43 -31.95
C LYS A 278 -8.10 16.51 -32.62
N ILE A 279 -7.60 17.76 -32.71
CA ILE A 279 -8.31 18.84 -33.43
C ILE A 279 -8.42 18.61 -34.95
N ASP A 280 -7.74 17.60 -35.47
CA ASP A 280 -7.82 17.15 -36.86
C ASP A 280 -9.10 16.36 -37.18
N LYS A 281 -9.85 15.91 -36.16
CA LYS A 281 -11.12 15.19 -36.37
C LYS A 281 -12.27 16.16 -36.65
N GLU A 282 -13.16 15.77 -37.55
CA GLU A 282 -14.39 16.54 -37.85
C GLU A 282 -15.32 16.68 -36.62
N GLU A 283 -15.30 15.69 -35.73
CA GLU A 283 -16.09 15.65 -34.49
C GLU A 283 -15.44 16.41 -33.32
N ALA A 284 -14.27 17.04 -33.53
CA ALA A 284 -13.54 17.73 -32.46
C ALA A 284 -14.29 18.99 -32.00
N ASP A 285 -14.60 19.06 -30.70
CA ASP A 285 -15.26 20.22 -30.08
C ASP A 285 -14.42 20.79 -28.93
N ILE A 286 -13.63 21.81 -29.25
CA ILE A 286 -12.76 22.50 -28.29
C ILE A 286 -13.58 23.27 -27.24
N ASP A 287 -14.71 23.86 -27.65
CA ASP A 287 -15.54 24.68 -26.77
C ASP A 287 -16.25 23.81 -25.73
N ARG A 288 -16.65 22.59 -26.11
CA ARG A 288 -17.17 21.59 -25.18
C ARG A 288 -16.16 21.26 -24.08
N VAL A 289 -14.91 20.96 -24.44
CA VAL A 289 -13.86 20.67 -23.44
C VAL A 289 -13.65 21.86 -22.49
N LYS A 290 -13.65 23.10 -23.02
CA LYS A 290 -13.54 24.32 -22.21
C LYS A 290 -14.72 24.53 -21.25
N LYS A 291 -15.95 24.19 -21.66
CA LYS A 291 -17.14 24.20 -20.80
C LYS A 291 -16.99 23.17 -19.67
N GLU A 292 -16.65 21.93 -20.00
CA GLU A 292 -16.45 20.85 -19.03
C GLU A 292 -15.34 21.18 -18.01
N LEU A 293 -14.25 21.84 -18.44
CA LEU A 293 -13.22 22.35 -17.51
C LEU A 293 -13.76 23.44 -16.58
N SER A 294 -14.60 24.34 -17.09
CA SER A 294 -15.19 25.41 -16.29
C SER A 294 -16.15 24.87 -15.22
N GLU A 295 -16.85 23.77 -15.50
CA GLU A 295 -17.72 23.08 -14.53
C GLU A 295 -16.95 22.54 -13.32
N ILE A 296 -15.67 22.16 -13.50
CA ILE A 296 -14.77 21.74 -12.42
C ILE A 296 -13.95 22.90 -11.83
N ASN A 297 -14.39 24.14 -12.04
CA ASN A 297 -13.74 25.39 -11.61
C ASN A 297 -12.36 25.67 -12.25
N LEU A 298 -12.07 25.06 -13.39
CA LEU A 298 -10.89 25.39 -14.20
C LEU A 298 -11.28 26.29 -15.36
N ILE A 299 -11.26 27.60 -15.12
CA ILE A 299 -11.61 28.58 -16.15
C ILE A 299 -10.43 28.73 -17.13
N PRO A 300 -10.65 28.55 -18.46
CA PRO A 300 -9.63 28.78 -19.49
C PRO A 300 -9.16 30.24 -19.57
N GLU A 301 -7.92 30.47 -19.98
CA GLU A 301 -7.35 31.83 -20.15
C GLU A 301 -8.16 32.71 -21.11
N ASP A 302 -8.64 32.15 -22.22
CA ASP A 302 -9.48 32.88 -23.20
C ASP A 302 -10.78 33.43 -22.60
N TRP A 303 -11.23 32.86 -21.47
CA TRP A 303 -12.43 33.27 -20.75
C TRP A 303 -12.11 34.11 -19.50
N GLY A 304 -10.88 34.60 -19.39
CA GLY A 304 -10.39 35.39 -18.25
C GLY A 304 -9.96 34.55 -17.04
N GLY A 305 -9.75 33.26 -17.23
CA GLY A 305 -9.27 32.33 -16.20
C GLY A 305 -7.75 32.26 -16.09
N LYS A 306 -7.26 31.23 -15.39
CA LYS A 306 -5.82 30.95 -15.18
C LYS A 306 -5.36 29.63 -15.83
N THR A 307 -6.28 28.87 -16.42
CA THR A 307 -5.98 27.54 -16.96
C THR A 307 -5.53 27.67 -18.40
N ILE A 308 -4.24 27.45 -18.66
CA ILE A 308 -3.68 27.45 -20.01
C ILE A 308 -4.25 26.25 -20.76
N CYS A 309 -4.95 26.52 -21.87
CA CYS A 309 -5.56 25.50 -22.73
C CYS A 309 -5.01 25.65 -24.14
N VAL A 310 -4.23 24.66 -24.61
CA VAL A 310 -3.60 24.69 -25.92
C VAL A 310 -4.25 23.63 -26.83
N PRO A 311 -4.94 24.03 -27.92
CA PRO A 311 -5.45 23.08 -28.90
C PRO A 311 -4.32 22.58 -29.81
N ILE A 312 -4.17 21.25 -29.91
CA ILE A 312 -3.08 20.58 -30.65
C ILE A 312 -3.60 19.42 -31.52
N SER A 313 -2.85 19.07 -32.56
CA SER A 313 -2.97 17.76 -33.21
C SER A 313 -1.63 17.04 -33.14
N ALA A 314 -1.57 15.99 -32.33
CA ALA A 314 -0.40 15.10 -32.27
C ALA A 314 -0.21 14.26 -33.55
N LYS A 315 -1.21 14.21 -34.43
CA LYS A 315 -1.15 13.46 -35.69
C LYS A 315 -0.61 14.33 -36.83
N GLU A 316 -1.11 15.55 -36.95
CA GLU A 316 -0.73 16.51 -38.00
C GLU A 316 0.43 17.44 -37.57
N ASN A 317 0.95 17.24 -36.34
CA ASN A 317 1.98 18.08 -35.71
C ASN A 317 1.61 19.57 -35.60
N THR A 318 0.33 19.85 -35.40
CA THR A 318 -0.19 21.22 -35.30
C THR A 318 -0.09 21.74 -33.87
N ASN A 319 0.42 22.98 -33.72
CA ASN A 319 0.54 23.71 -32.45
C ASN A 319 1.44 23.05 -31.38
N LEU A 320 2.30 22.11 -31.74
CA LEU A 320 3.23 21.48 -30.79
C LEU A 320 4.28 22.47 -30.28
N ASP A 321 4.84 23.31 -31.15
CA ASP A 321 5.79 24.35 -30.76
C ASP A 321 5.17 25.33 -29.75
N HIS A 322 3.92 25.74 -29.99
CA HIS A 322 3.20 26.62 -29.08
C HIS A 322 2.94 25.96 -27.72
N LEU A 323 2.64 24.65 -27.68
CA LEU A 323 2.53 23.91 -26.43
C LEU A 323 3.87 23.93 -25.66
N LEU A 324 4.99 23.71 -26.35
CA LEU A 324 6.32 23.74 -25.72
C LEU A 324 6.71 25.16 -25.25
N GLU A 325 6.36 26.20 -26.00
CA GLU A 325 6.56 27.59 -25.58
C GLU A 325 5.78 27.91 -24.30
N MET A 326 4.53 27.45 -24.18
CA MET A 326 3.73 27.63 -22.97
C MET A 326 4.28 26.85 -21.77
N VAL A 327 4.83 25.65 -22.01
CA VAL A 327 5.53 24.86 -20.97
C VAL A 327 6.75 25.62 -20.44
N LEU A 328 7.55 26.21 -21.33
CA LEU A 328 8.71 27.02 -20.94
C LEU A 328 8.27 28.26 -20.15
N LEU A 329 7.25 28.98 -20.62
CA LEU A 329 6.70 30.15 -19.92
C LEU A 329 6.24 29.80 -18.49
N LEU A 330 5.54 28.69 -18.33
CA LEU A 330 5.08 28.21 -17.03
C LEU A 330 6.24 27.79 -16.12
N SER A 331 7.31 27.25 -16.71
CA SER A 331 8.53 26.84 -16.01
C SER A 331 9.37 28.05 -15.56
N ASP A 332 9.44 29.10 -16.35
CA ASP A 332 10.17 30.33 -16.01
C ASP A 332 9.56 31.02 -14.79
N LEU A 333 8.23 30.95 -14.63
CA LEU A 333 7.55 31.43 -13.42
C LEU A 333 7.93 30.65 -12.15
N ALA A 334 8.39 29.40 -12.31
CA ALA A 334 8.78 28.53 -11.19
C ALA A 334 10.25 28.71 -10.74
N ASP A 335 11.05 29.53 -11.45
CA ASP A 335 12.47 29.82 -11.16
C ASP A 335 13.31 28.56 -10.90
N LEU A 336 13.25 27.61 -11.85
CA LEU A 336 13.89 26.30 -11.74
C LEU A 336 15.43 26.42 -11.76
N LYS A 337 16.04 26.18 -10.60
CA LYS A 337 17.51 26.24 -10.43
C LYS A 337 18.13 24.89 -10.09
N ALA A 338 19.36 24.67 -10.57
CA ALA A 338 20.22 23.56 -10.18
C ALA A 338 21.65 24.04 -9.90
N ASP A 339 22.36 23.24 -9.09
CA ASP A 339 23.82 23.25 -9.01
C ASP A 339 24.39 22.31 -10.08
N GLU A 340 25.37 22.79 -10.86
CA GLU A 340 26.08 21.99 -11.87
C GLU A 340 27.47 21.56 -11.38
N ASP A 341 28.01 22.10 -10.28
CA ASP A 341 29.36 21.76 -9.82
C ASP A 341 29.36 20.68 -8.73
N GLY A 342 28.25 20.55 -8.01
CA GLY A 342 28.08 19.60 -6.91
C GLY A 342 28.03 18.12 -7.30
N SER A 343 28.06 17.27 -6.27
CA SER A 343 27.86 15.83 -6.40
C SER A 343 26.41 15.51 -6.82
N ALA A 344 26.26 14.62 -7.80
CA ALA A 344 24.94 14.30 -8.34
C ALA A 344 23.99 13.74 -7.27
N ALA A 345 22.76 14.23 -7.29
CA ALA A 345 21.62 13.62 -6.65
C ALA A 345 20.46 13.53 -7.64
N GLY A 346 19.72 12.42 -7.58
CA GLY A 346 18.62 12.18 -8.50
C GLY A 346 17.71 11.05 -8.03
N THR A 347 16.63 10.82 -8.77
CA THR A 347 15.62 9.83 -8.40
C THR A 347 15.61 8.68 -9.41
N ILE A 348 15.51 7.45 -8.93
CA ILE A 348 15.31 6.29 -9.79
C ILE A 348 13.90 6.34 -10.40
N VAL A 349 13.85 6.45 -11.73
CA VAL A 349 12.61 6.45 -12.50
C VAL A 349 12.18 5.02 -12.82
N GLU A 350 13.13 4.17 -13.20
CA GLU A 350 12.87 2.77 -13.54
C GLU A 350 14.09 1.90 -13.28
N ALA A 351 13.88 0.61 -13.02
CA ALA A 351 14.94 -0.38 -12.87
C ALA A 351 14.56 -1.69 -13.57
N HIS A 352 15.55 -2.31 -14.24
CA HIS A 352 15.40 -3.61 -14.88
C HIS A 352 16.70 -4.41 -14.84
N LYS A 353 16.60 -5.71 -15.12
CA LYS A 353 17.76 -6.61 -15.14
C LYS A 353 18.02 -7.11 -16.56
N ASN A 354 19.16 -6.73 -17.10
CA ASN A 354 19.60 -7.17 -18.42
C ASN A 354 20.68 -8.27 -18.27
N LYS A 355 20.66 -9.27 -19.16
CA LYS A 355 21.58 -10.41 -19.14
C LYS A 355 23.04 -9.99 -19.35
N ASN A 356 23.29 -9.04 -20.25
CA ASN A 356 24.65 -8.62 -20.63
C ASN A 356 25.16 -7.48 -19.75
N GLU A 357 24.25 -6.59 -19.34
CA GLU A 357 24.56 -5.34 -18.66
C GLU A 357 24.42 -5.43 -17.12
N GLY A 358 23.78 -6.48 -16.62
CA GLY A 358 23.45 -6.65 -15.21
C GLY A 358 22.26 -5.78 -14.78
N PRO A 359 22.21 -5.37 -13.50
CA PRO A 359 21.22 -4.40 -13.01
C PRO A 359 21.42 -3.04 -13.68
N VAL A 360 20.38 -2.55 -14.35
CA VAL A 360 20.33 -1.24 -15.00
C VAL A 360 19.24 -0.41 -14.33
N ALA A 361 19.52 0.86 -14.09
CA ALA A 361 18.55 1.81 -13.57
C ALA A 361 18.52 3.07 -14.44
N THR A 362 17.32 3.57 -14.69
CA THR A 362 17.09 4.88 -15.30
C THR A 362 16.93 5.89 -14.18
N VAL A 363 17.75 6.93 -14.19
CA VAL A 363 17.82 7.95 -13.15
C VAL A 363 17.56 9.31 -13.77
N LEU A 364 16.72 10.11 -13.13
CA LEU A 364 16.63 11.53 -13.44
C LEU A 364 17.51 12.30 -12.47
N ILE A 365 18.58 12.91 -12.97
CA ILE A 365 19.46 13.76 -12.18
C ILE A 365 18.71 15.05 -11.86
N GLN A 366 18.63 15.45 -10.59
CA GLN A 366 17.93 16.69 -10.19
C GLN A 366 18.91 17.81 -9.85
N THR A 367 20.08 17.47 -9.30
CA THR A 367 21.15 18.43 -8.99
C THR A 367 22.52 17.77 -9.09
N GLY A 368 23.56 18.54 -9.38
CA GLY A 368 24.95 18.10 -9.56
C GLY A 368 25.22 17.36 -10.87
N ILE A 369 26.48 16.95 -11.06
CA ILE A 369 26.92 16.17 -12.23
C ILE A 369 27.28 14.75 -11.82
N LEU A 370 26.72 13.77 -12.54
CA LEU A 370 27.08 12.36 -12.42
C LEU A 370 28.18 12.03 -13.43
N ARG A 371 29.27 11.41 -12.97
CA ARG A 371 30.41 11.02 -13.80
C ARG A 371 30.61 9.51 -13.81
N VAL A 372 31.15 9.02 -14.93
CA VAL A 372 31.60 7.61 -15.00
C VAL A 372 32.72 7.40 -13.98
N GLY A 373 32.57 6.38 -13.14
CA GLY A 373 33.50 6.07 -12.06
C GLY A 373 33.05 6.54 -10.67
N ASP A 374 31.97 7.32 -10.57
CA ASP A 374 31.45 7.78 -9.29
C ASP A 374 30.95 6.62 -8.43
N SER A 375 31.16 6.75 -7.11
CA SER A 375 30.61 5.84 -6.12
C SER A 375 29.26 6.35 -5.68
N ILE A 376 28.23 5.53 -5.88
CA ILE A 376 26.83 5.92 -5.67
C ILE A 376 26.17 5.04 -4.63
N VAL A 377 25.27 5.66 -3.89
CA VAL A 377 24.32 5.00 -3.00
C VAL A 377 22.93 5.31 -3.49
N VAL A 378 22.12 4.28 -3.67
CA VAL A 378 20.72 4.36 -4.14
C VAL A 378 19.87 3.65 -3.12
N GLY A 379 19.24 4.40 -2.20
CA GLY A 379 18.52 3.83 -1.07
C GLY A 379 19.34 2.78 -0.31
N SER A 380 18.95 1.50 -0.45
CA SER A 380 19.63 0.36 0.19
C SER A 380 20.78 -0.25 -0.65
N VAL A 381 20.93 0.16 -1.90
CA VAL A 381 21.88 -0.40 -2.87
C VAL A 381 23.11 0.49 -2.98
N THR A 382 24.27 -0.12 -3.17
CA THR A 382 25.53 0.61 -3.43
C THR A 382 26.18 0.08 -4.70
N GLY A 383 26.84 0.97 -5.42
CA GLY A 383 27.48 0.63 -6.69
C GLY A 383 28.54 1.64 -7.10
N LYS A 384 29.23 1.30 -8.18
CA LYS A 384 30.13 2.23 -8.87
C LYS A 384 29.66 2.36 -10.30
N VAL A 385 29.49 3.59 -10.78
CA VAL A 385 29.02 3.86 -12.13
C VAL A 385 30.07 3.37 -13.13
N LYS A 386 29.73 2.32 -13.89
CA LYS A 386 30.62 1.75 -14.92
C LYS A 386 30.44 2.43 -16.26
N ALA A 387 29.21 2.76 -16.59
CA ALA A 387 28.83 3.45 -17.82
C ALA A 387 27.54 4.22 -17.57
N ILE A 388 27.41 5.34 -18.26
CA ILE A 388 26.20 6.17 -18.32
C ILE A 388 25.76 6.14 -19.78
N LYS A 389 24.50 5.84 -20.04
CA LYS A 389 23.92 5.86 -21.39
C LYS A 389 22.76 6.83 -21.44
N ASN A 390 22.59 7.51 -22.56
CA ASN A 390 21.40 8.32 -22.82
C ASN A 390 20.21 7.43 -23.27
N GLU A 391 19.06 8.05 -23.49
CA GLU A 391 17.82 7.46 -23.97
C GLU A 391 17.96 6.79 -25.36
N TYR A 392 18.96 7.18 -26.15
CA TYR A 392 19.29 6.59 -27.46
C TYR A 392 20.33 5.45 -27.36
N GLY A 393 20.80 5.12 -26.16
CA GLY A 393 21.80 4.07 -25.91
C GLY A 393 23.24 4.48 -26.17
N GLN A 394 23.51 5.75 -26.47
CA GLN A 394 24.85 6.30 -26.64
C GLN A 394 25.51 6.52 -25.26
N GLU A 395 26.80 6.25 -25.18
CA GLU A 395 27.55 6.42 -23.93
C GLU A 395 27.87 7.90 -23.67
N LEU A 396 27.67 8.32 -22.42
CA LEU A 396 27.97 9.66 -21.92
C LEU A 396 29.07 9.59 -20.87
N ALA A 397 30.00 10.54 -20.90
CA ALA A 397 31.01 10.68 -19.86
C ALA A 397 30.46 11.36 -18.58
N LEU A 398 29.50 12.27 -18.77
CA LEU A 398 28.92 13.12 -17.74
C LEU A 398 27.43 13.36 -18.00
N ALA A 399 26.66 13.46 -16.92
CA ALA A 399 25.23 13.75 -16.95
C ALA A 399 24.91 14.86 -15.94
N GLY A 400 24.37 15.99 -16.43
CA GLY A 400 24.01 17.14 -15.63
C GLY A 400 22.55 17.11 -15.14
N PRO A 401 22.12 18.18 -14.45
CA PRO A 401 20.77 18.32 -13.91
C PRO A 401 19.66 18.21 -14.97
N SER A 402 18.52 17.71 -14.54
CA SER A 402 17.34 17.37 -15.35
C SER A 402 17.59 16.37 -16.49
N LYS A 403 18.79 15.79 -16.64
CA LYS A 403 19.07 14.82 -17.69
C LYS A 403 18.67 13.40 -17.26
N PRO A 404 17.82 12.69 -18.01
CA PRO A 404 17.54 11.29 -17.77
C PRO A 404 18.69 10.44 -18.32
N VAL A 405 19.23 9.56 -17.49
CA VAL A 405 20.33 8.67 -17.88
C VAL A 405 20.17 7.27 -17.34
N ARG A 406 20.61 6.29 -18.13
CA ARG A 406 20.72 4.89 -17.72
C ARG A 406 22.08 4.64 -17.12
N ILE A 407 22.11 4.20 -15.87
CA ILE A 407 23.33 3.87 -15.14
C ILE A 407 23.53 2.36 -15.08
N LEU A 408 24.79 1.96 -15.23
CA LEU A 408 25.24 0.58 -15.11
C LEU A 408 26.26 0.45 -13.99
N GLY A 409 26.34 -0.74 -13.37
CA GLY A 409 27.33 -1.04 -12.33
C GLY A 409 26.81 -1.09 -10.90
N LEU A 410 25.49 -1.13 -10.74
CA LEU A 410 24.84 -1.44 -9.46
C LEU A 410 25.00 -2.93 -9.12
N LYS A 411 25.13 -3.26 -7.82
CA LYS A 411 25.24 -4.65 -7.36
C LYS A 411 23.89 -5.38 -7.41
N GLU A 412 22.83 -4.66 -7.10
CA GLU A 412 21.45 -5.14 -7.07
C GLU A 412 20.57 -4.13 -7.84
N THR A 413 19.38 -4.56 -8.26
CA THR A 413 18.38 -3.64 -8.84
C THR A 413 17.84 -2.74 -7.73
N PRO A 414 17.92 -1.40 -7.87
CA PRO A 414 17.39 -0.47 -6.88
C PRO A 414 15.86 -0.45 -6.93
N ILE A 415 15.25 0.14 -5.89
CA ILE A 415 13.81 0.35 -5.83
C ILE A 415 13.46 1.62 -6.62
N ILE A 416 12.30 1.61 -7.29
CA ILE A 416 11.80 2.79 -8.00
C ILE A 416 11.46 3.88 -6.97
N GLY A 417 11.85 5.12 -7.26
CA GLY A 417 11.66 6.26 -6.35
C GLY A 417 12.78 6.45 -5.34
N ASP A 418 13.69 5.49 -5.18
CA ASP A 418 14.88 5.67 -4.33
C ASP A 418 15.75 6.82 -4.85
N ILE A 419 16.41 7.47 -3.90
CA ILE A 419 17.32 8.59 -4.17
C ILE A 419 18.71 8.05 -4.41
N LEU A 420 19.26 8.42 -5.57
CA LEU A 420 20.66 8.30 -5.89
C LEU A 420 21.42 9.49 -5.30
N GLU A 421 22.47 9.20 -4.55
CA GLU A 421 23.45 10.17 -4.08
C GLU A 421 24.87 9.71 -4.48
N VAL A 422 25.64 10.61 -5.09
CA VAL A 422 27.08 10.44 -5.24
C VAL A 422 27.76 10.75 -3.91
N ILE A 423 28.54 9.80 -3.40
CA ILE A 423 29.27 9.93 -2.14
C ILE A 423 30.76 9.72 -2.40
N ALA A 424 31.57 10.75 -2.10
CA ALA A 424 33.02 10.70 -2.29
C ALA A 424 33.74 9.83 -1.23
N ASP A 425 33.26 9.83 0.02
CA ASP A 425 33.94 9.13 1.12
C ASP A 425 33.46 7.68 1.29
N GLN A 426 34.37 6.73 1.05
CA GLN A 426 34.13 5.30 1.24
C GLN A 426 33.77 4.91 2.68
N LYS A 427 34.12 5.72 3.69
CA LYS A 427 33.75 5.47 5.10
C LYS A 427 32.24 5.65 5.32
N ILE A 428 31.66 6.69 4.73
CA ILE A 428 30.23 6.98 4.80
C ILE A 428 29.44 5.88 4.08
N ILE A 429 29.94 5.40 2.94
CA ILE A 429 29.35 4.25 2.22
C ILE A 429 29.33 3.00 3.11
N LYS A 430 30.43 2.71 3.84
CA LYS A 430 30.48 1.56 4.77
C LYS A 430 29.58 1.71 5.98
N GLN A 431 29.40 2.93 6.51
CA GLN A 431 28.45 3.22 7.59
C GLN A 431 27.01 3.04 7.13
N LYS A 432 26.60 3.69 6.01
CA LYS A 432 25.28 3.50 5.41
C LYS A 432 25.03 2.03 5.09
N GLN A 433 26.01 1.29 4.55
CA GLN A 433 25.89 -0.16 4.32
C GLN A 433 25.64 -0.97 5.60
N LYS A 434 26.29 -0.63 6.72
CA LYS A 434 26.06 -1.31 8.00
C LYS A 434 24.65 -1.03 8.53
N GLU A 435 24.18 0.20 8.39
CA GLU A 435 22.85 0.64 8.81
C GLU A 435 21.75 -0.02 7.97
N ILE A 436 21.91 -0.02 6.64
CA ILE A 436 21.03 -0.71 5.69
C ILE A 436 21.01 -2.23 5.95
N ARG A 437 22.17 -2.84 6.22
CA ARG A 437 22.25 -4.28 6.52
C ARG A 437 21.60 -4.59 7.86
N TYR A 438 21.76 -3.73 8.86
CA TYR A 438 21.08 -3.86 10.15
C TYR A 438 19.55 -3.79 9.96
N GLN A 439 19.06 -2.80 9.22
CA GLN A 439 17.63 -2.67 8.88
C GLN A 439 17.10 -3.89 8.10
N LYS A 440 17.80 -4.35 7.06
CA LYS A 440 17.43 -5.58 6.33
C LYS A 440 17.41 -6.80 7.25
N THR A 441 18.35 -6.94 8.20
CA THR A 441 18.38 -8.08 9.13
C THR A 441 17.21 -8.06 10.10
N VAL A 442 16.80 -6.86 10.55
CA VAL A 442 15.61 -6.65 11.37
C VAL A 442 14.33 -6.97 10.58
N SER A 443 14.21 -6.50 9.34
CA SER A 443 13.05 -6.79 8.47
C SER A 443 12.98 -8.26 8.03
N THR A 444 14.13 -8.92 7.82
CA THR A 444 14.17 -10.35 7.46
C THR A 444 13.79 -11.21 8.67
N ASN A 445 14.15 -10.82 9.88
CA ASN A 445 13.66 -11.50 11.08
C ASN A 445 12.16 -11.30 11.31
N ASN A 446 11.57 -10.17 10.89
CA ASN A 446 10.11 -10.00 10.90
C ASN A 446 9.39 -10.86 9.83
N ASN A 447 10.04 -11.16 8.69
CA ASN A 447 9.50 -12.05 7.65
C ASN A 447 9.81 -13.54 7.87
N VAL A 448 10.75 -13.89 8.74
CA VAL A 448 11.01 -15.30 9.10
C VAL A 448 10.04 -15.78 10.17
N VAL A 449 9.45 -14.89 10.98
CA VAL A 449 8.43 -15.28 11.98
C VAL A 449 7.03 -15.45 11.38
N SER A 450 6.78 -15.02 10.13
CA SER A 450 5.55 -15.37 9.39
C SER A 450 5.67 -16.68 8.58
N SER A 451 6.75 -17.45 8.76
CA SER A 451 6.98 -18.71 8.04
C SER A 451 7.26 -19.93 8.93
N SER A 452 6.96 -19.87 10.23
CA SER A 452 6.97 -21.07 11.06
C SER A 452 5.96 -21.00 12.20
N SER A 453 4.98 -21.91 12.10
CA SER A 453 4.04 -22.38 13.11
C SER A 453 2.95 -21.43 13.61
N ASP A 454 2.22 -20.80 12.70
CA ASP A 454 0.76 -20.73 12.91
C ASP A 454 0.17 -22.04 12.44
N GLY A 455 -0.33 -22.83 13.39
CA GLY A 455 -1.04 -24.06 13.10
C GLY A 455 -2.19 -23.77 12.14
N GLU A 456 -2.19 -24.47 11.02
CA GLU A 456 -3.35 -24.86 10.20
C GLU A 456 -4.69 -24.26 10.63
N LYS A 457 -4.84 -22.95 10.43
CA LYS A 457 -6.13 -22.37 10.06
C LYS A 457 -6.01 -22.12 8.58
N GLU A 458 -6.14 -23.20 7.81
CA GLU A 458 -6.42 -23.11 6.39
C GLU A 458 -7.59 -22.14 6.24
N SER A 459 -7.30 -20.93 5.75
CA SER A 459 -8.32 -20.10 5.15
C SER A 459 -8.99 -20.98 4.09
N LEU A 460 -10.25 -21.38 4.31
CA LEU A 460 -11.05 -22.20 3.38
C LEU A 460 -11.20 -21.59 1.98
N VAL A 461 -10.66 -20.40 1.76
CA VAL A 461 -10.70 -19.70 0.48
C VAL A 461 -9.64 -20.31 -0.45
N PRO A 462 -10.05 -20.88 -1.60
CA PRO A 462 -9.12 -21.45 -2.56
C PRO A 462 -8.23 -20.35 -3.13
N THR A 463 -6.94 -20.67 -3.26
CA THR A 463 -5.95 -19.72 -3.79
C THR A 463 -5.43 -20.18 -5.15
N LEU A 464 -5.25 -19.24 -6.07
CA LEU A 464 -4.54 -19.43 -7.33
C LEU A 464 -3.07 -19.03 -7.13
N PRO A 465 -2.14 -19.99 -7.01
CA PRO A 465 -0.72 -19.69 -6.89
C PRO A 465 -0.15 -19.17 -8.20
N LEU A 466 0.55 -18.03 -8.16
CA LEU A 466 1.18 -17.38 -9.31
C LEU A 466 2.68 -17.19 -9.11
N ILE A 467 3.44 -17.39 -10.19
CA ILE A 467 4.83 -16.95 -10.31
C ILE A 467 4.92 -15.90 -11.42
N LEU A 468 5.38 -14.70 -11.07
CA LEU A 468 5.41 -13.56 -11.99
C LEU A 468 6.85 -13.15 -12.32
N LYS A 469 7.17 -13.16 -13.62
CA LYS A 469 8.40 -12.61 -14.18
C LYS A 469 8.09 -11.43 -15.08
N THR A 470 8.65 -10.27 -14.78
CA THR A 470 8.48 -9.06 -15.60
C THR A 470 9.82 -8.58 -16.14
N ASP A 471 9.80 -7.78 -17.19
CA ASP A 471 10.98 -7.12 -17.74
C ASP A 471 11.50 -5.99 -16.83
N VAL A 472 10.60 -5.10 -16.40
CA VAL A 472 10.89 -3.96 -15.54
C VAL A 472 10.17 -4.08 -14.18
N MET A 473 10.71 -3.38 -13.18
CA MET A 473 10.11 -3.34 -11.83
C MET A 473 8.77 -2.61 -11.80
N GLY A 474 8.59 -1.61 -12.65
CA GLY A 474 7.36 -0.83 -12.69
C GLY A 474 6.14 -1.69 -13.05
N SER A 475 6.21 -2.43 -14.14
CA SER A 475 5.14 -3.33 -14.57
C SER A 475 4.87 -4.43 -13.53
N GLN A 476 5.89 -4.85 -12.78
CA GLN A 476 5.71 -5.80 -11.67
C GLN A 476 4.76 -5.25 -10.60
N GLU A 477 4.98 -4.01 -10.16
CA GLU A 477 4.14 -3.36 -9.15
C GLU A 477 2.71 -3.13 -9.66
N ALA A 478 2.57 -2.64 -10.89
CA ALA A 478 1.28 -2.40 -11.51
C ALA A 478 0.44 -3.69 -11.63
N ILE A 479 1.08 -4.80 -12.05
CA ILE A 479 0.42 -6.11 -12.12
C ILE A 479 0.03 -6.59 -10.73
N MET A 480 0.89 -6.42 -9.72
CA MET A 480 0.56 -6.84 -8.34
C MET A 480 -0.65 -6.07 -7.79
N GLU A 481 -0.69 -4.75 -7.98
CA GLU A 481 -1.82 -3.90 -7.55
C GLU A 481 -3.10 -4.27 -8.31
N ALA A 482 -3.01 -4.53 -9.61
CA ALA A 482 -4.17 -4.95 -10.39
C ALA A 482 -4.68 -6.34 -9.98
N LEU A 483 -3.78 -7.29 -9.70
CA LEU A 483 -4.13 -8.63 -9.23
C LEU A 483 -4.75 -8.61 -7.83
N SER A 484 -4.32 -7.71 -6.93
CA SER A 484 -4.91 -7.61 -5.60
C SER A 484 -6.36 -7.13 -5.64
N LYS A 485 -6.71 -6.25 -6.59
CA LYS A 485 -8.09 -5.81 -6.85
C LYS A 485 -9.01 -6.94 -7.36
N LEU A 486 -8.45 -8.00 -7.95
CA LEU A 486 -9.22 -9.17 -8.40
C LEU A 486 -9.53 -10.17 -7.27
N ASN A 487 -8.95 -9.99 -6.08
CA ASN A 487 -9.20 -10.87 -4.95
C ASN A 487 -10.65 -10.74 -4.47
N THR A 488 -11.31 -11.88 -4.28
CA THR A 488 -12.67 -11.95 -3.75
C THR A 488 -12.72 -12.83 -2.50
N ALA A 489 -13.84 -12.80 -1.77
CA ALA A 489 -14.05 -13.67 -0.62
C ALA A 489 -14.04 -15.18 -0.98
N HIS A 490 -14.22 -15.53 -2.26
CA HIS A 490 -14.37 -16.91 -2.74
C HIS A 490 -13.16 -17.43 -3.53
N ALA A 491 -12.28 -16.56 -4.01
CA ALA A 491 -11.05 -16.95 -4.69
C ALA A 491 -10.03 -15.83 -4.57
N GLN A 492 -8.80 -16.20 -4.22
CA GLN A 492 -7.70 -15.25 -4.03
C GLN A 492 -6.48 -15.62 -4.88
N VAL A 493 -5.81 -14.61 -5.41
CA VAL A 493 -4.52 -14.76 -6.09
C VAL A 493 -3.42 -14.71 -5.04
N LYS A 494 -2.54 -15.73 -5.03
CA LYS A 494 -1.37 -15.78 -4.14
C LYS A 494 -0.09 -15.78 -4.95
N ILE A 495 0.69 -14.71 -4.85
CA ILE A 495 1.98 -14.62 -5.53
C ILE A 495 3.02 -15.36 -4.70
N ILE A 496 3.52 -16.48 -5.22
CA ILE A 496 4.54 -17.31 -4.54
C ILE A 496 5.92 -16.72 -4.74
N LYS A 497 6.21 -16.31 -5.99
CA LYS A 497 7.52 -15.78 -6.36
C LYS A 497 7.35 -14.72 -7.41
N LYS A 498 8.10 -13.63 -7.25
CA LYS A 498 8.17 -12.54 -8.20
C LYS A 498 9.63 -12.26 -8.55
N GLY A 499 9.92 -11.95 -9.81
CA GLY A 499 11.29 -11.63 -10.24
C GLY A 499 11.35 -10.79 -11.50
N LEU A 500 12.53 -10.21 -11.74
CA LEU A 500 12.82 -9.39 -12.92
C LEU A 500 13.69 -10.14 -13.94
N GLY A 501 13.45 -9.87 -15.22
CA GLY A 501 14.14 -10.46 -16.35
C GLY A 501 13.55 -11.80 -16.81
N TYR A 502 14.28 -12.47 -17.69
CA TYR A 502 13.89 -13.72 -18.36
C TYR A 502 13.45 -14.83 -17.39
N VAL A 503 12.53 -15.67 -17.83
CA VAL A 503 12.12 -16.89 -17.11
C VAL A 503 13.27 -17.90 -17.13
N THR A 504 13.65 -18.40 -15.95
CA THR A 504 14.77 -19.32 -15.73
C THR A 504 14.29 -20.73 -15.37
N ASP A 505 15.17 -21.71 -15.46
CA ASP A 505 14.89 -23.12 -15.13
C ASP A 505 14.36 -23.27 -13.70
N VAL A 506 14.90 -22.47 -12.76
CA VAL A 506 14.46 -22.45 -11.36
C VAL A 506 12.99 -22.03 -11.25
N ASP A 507 12.54 -21.09 -12.06
CA ASP A 507 11.16 -20.62 -12.02
C ASP A 507 10.17 -21.68 -12.54
N VAL A 508 10.60 -22.47 -13.53
CA VAL A 508 9.82 -23.62 -14.03
C VAL A 508 9.75 -24.73 -12.98
N MET A 509 10.85 -25.00 -12.25
CA MET A 509 10.84 -25.96 -11.14
C MET A 509 9.95 -25.50 -9.98
N ASP A 510 10.01 -24.22 -9.62
CA ASP A 510 9.16 -23.65 -8.57
C ASP A 510 7.67 -23.71 -8.95
N ALA A 511 7.36 -23.45 -10.23
CA ALA A 511 6.00 -23.57 -10.76
C ALA A 511 5.47 -25.00 -10.66
N GLU A 512 6.33 -26.00 -10.91
CA GLU A 512 5.99 -27.42 -10.75
C GLU A 512 5.64 -27.75 -9.31
N ASN A 513 6.54 -27.42 -8.39
CA ASN A 513 6.44 -27.77 -6.98
C ASN A 513 5.21 -27.15 -6.34
N ALA A 514 4.91 -25.91 -6.72
CA ALA A 514 3.79 -25.16 -6.16
C ALA A 514 2.48 -25.29 -6.97
N LYS A 515 2.49 -26.03 -8.09
CA LYS A 515 1.40 -26.06 -9.08
C LYS A 515 0.91 -24.65 -9.45
N ALA A 516 1.87 -23.74 -9.59
CA ALA A 516 1.61 -22.33 -9.84
C ALA A 516 1.51 -22.05 -11.34
N MET A 517 0.63 -21.13 -11.70
CA MET A 517 0.61 -20.58 -13.06
C MET A 517 1.80 -19.64 -13.23
N LEU A 518 2.65 -19.96 -14.21
CA LEU A 518 3.90 -19.25 -14.49
C LEU A 518 3.66 -18.20 -15.58
N ILE A 519 3.83 -16.94 -15.21
CA ILE A 519 3.53 -15.78 -16.06
C ILE A 519 4.80 -14.99 -16.37
N GLY A 520 5.05 -14.76 -17.66
CA GLY A 520 6.08 -13.85 -18.17
C GLY A 520 5.45 -12.62 -18.82
N PHE A 521 5.59 -11.45 -18.20
CA PHE A 521 5.14 -10.17 -18.75
C PHE A 521 6.29 -9.45 -19.44
N ASN A 522 6.20 -9.32 -20.77
CA ASN A 522 7.27 -8.85 -21.65
C ASN A 522 8.63 -9.56 -21.41
N SER A 523 8.59 -10.73 -20.78
CA SER A 523 9.74 -11.50 -20.36
C SER A 523 9.71 -12.87 -21.01
N LYS A 524 10.69 -13.13 -21.88
CA LYS A 524 10.79 -14.39 -22.61
C LYS A 524 11.45 -15.47 -21.73
N PRO A 525 11.19 -16.76 -21.99
CA PRO A 525 11.94 -17.83 -21.36
C PRO A 525 13.33 -17.97 -21.96
N GLN A 526 14.28 -18.43 -21.15
CA GLN A 526 15.56 -18.92 -21.67
C GLN A 526 15.36 -20.24 -22.41
N LYS A 527 16.23 -20.55 -23.39
CA LYS A 527 16.12 -21.79 -24.17
C LYS A 527 16.09 -23.05 -23.31
N SER A 528 16.88 -23.08 -22.22
CA SER A 528 16.88 -24.17 -21.25
C SER A 528 15.54 -24.29 -20.51
N ALA A 529 14.96 -23.15 -20.11
CA ALA A 529 13.70 -23.10 -19.38
C ALA A 529 12.52 -23.52 -20.27
N GLU A 530 12.56 -23.15 -21.55
CA GLU A 530 11.57 -23.55 -22.55
C GLU A 530 11.60 -25.08 -22.76
N GLN A 531 12.78 -25.69 -22.90
CA GLN A 531 12.93 -27.14 -22.99
C GLN A 531 12.41 -27.83 -21.73
N LEU A 532 12.79 -27.33 -20.55
CA LEU A 532 12.34 -27.86 -19.26
C LEU A 532 10.82 -27.80 -19.10
N SER A 533 10.19 -26.73 -19.60
CA SER A 533 8.73 -26.54 -19.54
C SER A 533 7.97 -27.58 -20.36
N ILE A 534 8.55 -27.99 -21.51
CA ILE A 534 7.98 -29.04 -22.36
C ILE A 534 8.12 -30.39 -21.65
N ASP A 535 9.29 -30.70 -21.11
CA ASP A 535 9.56 -31.96 -20.42
C ASP A 535 8.66 -32.14 -19.19
N LYS A 536 8.47 -31.07 -18.41
CA LYS A 536 7.64 -31.06 -17.20
C LYS A 536 6.17 -30.76 -17.45
N LYS A 537 5.78 -30.51 -18.71
CA LYS A 537 4.41 -30.14 -19.13
C LYS A 537 3.85 -28.90 -18.41
N ILE A 538 4.71 -27.92 -18.12
CA ILE A 538 4.34 -26.66 -17.49
C ILE A 538 4.13 -25.62 -18.58
N LYS A 539 2.96 -24.99 -18.61
CA LYS A 539 2.68 -23.91 -19.55
C LYS A 539 3.26 -22.61 -19.02
N ILE A 540 4.08 -21.95 -19.84
CA ILE A 540 4.56 -20.59 -19.60
C ILE A 540 3.60 -19.65 -20.31
N HIS A 541 2.88 -18.83 -19.55
CA HIS A 541 1.95 -17.84 -20.08
C HIS A 541 2.70 -16.54 -20.36
N LEU A 542 2.79 -16.16 -21.63
CA LEU A 542 3.51 -14.97 -22.07
C LEU A 542 2.54 -13.88 -22.47
N TYR A 543 2.66 -12.71 -21.84
CA TYR A 543 1.82 -11.55 -22.13
C TYR A 543 2.70 -10.35 -22.44
N SER A 544 2.20 -9.50 -23.34
CA SER A 544 2.77 -8.19 -23.64
C SER A 544 1.79 -7.05 -23.33
N ILE A 545 0.57 -7.38 -22.89
CA ILE A 545 -0.51 -6.44 -22.58
C ILE A 545 -1.12 -6.86 -21.25
N ILE A 546 -1.23 -5.92 -20.31
CA ILE A 546 -1.68 -6.20 -18.93
C ILE A 546 -3.12 -6.70 -18.88
N TYR A 547 -4.01 -6.23 -19.76
CA TYR A 547 -5.40 -6.69 -19.82
C TYR A 547 -5.53 -8.19 -20.12
N ASN A 548 -4.80 -8.68 -21.13
CA ASN A 548 -4.82 -10.09 -21.49
C ASN A 548 -4.38 -10.98 -20.33
N LEU A 549 -3.40 -10.51 -19.54
CA LEU A 549 -2.95 -11.19 -18.33
C LEU A 549 -4.06 -11.21 -17.27
N LEU A 550 -4.70 -10.07 -17.00
CA LEU A 550 -5.75 -9.97 -15.98
C LEU A 550 -6.99 -10.78 -16.35
N ASP A 551 -7.38 -10.79 -17.63
CA ASP A 551 -8.52 -11.54 -18.14
C ASP A 551 -8.28 -13.05 -18.02
N ASP A 552 -7.10 -13.54 -18.41
CA ASP A 552 -6.77 -14.96 -18.26
C ASP A 552 -6.72 -15.38 -16.79
N VAL A 553 -6.14 -14.55 -15.90
CA VAL A 553 -6.14 -14.84 -14.46
C VAL A 553 -7.56 -14.87 -13.90
N LYS A 554 -8.43 -13.94 -14.35
CA LYS A 554 -9.84 -13.91 -13.95
C LYS A 554 -10.59 -15.17 -14.40
N LEU A 555 -10.34 -15.64 -15.63
CA LEU A 555 -10.92 -16.89 -16.13
C LEU A 555 -10.47 -18.11 -15.30
N GLU A 556 -9.21 -18.15 -14.86
CA GLU A 556 -8.73 -19.22 -13.97
C GLU A 556 -9.36 -19.14 -12.57
N LEU A 557 -9.53 -17.94 -12.01
CA LEU A 557 -10.26 -17.75 -10.76
C LEU A 557 -11.73 -18.20 -10.87
N ASP A 558 -12.39 -17.90 -11.99
CA ASP A 558 -13.77 -18.30 -12.24
C ASP A 558 -13.90 -19.84 -12.36
N LYS A 559 -12.90 -20.53 -12.92
CA LYS A 559 -12.87 -22.00 -12.94
C LYS A 559 -12.76 -22.60 -11.54
N ILE A 560 -11.89 -22.04 -10.70
CA ILE A 560 -11.74 -22.46 -9.30
C ILE A 560 -13.07 -22.26 -8.56
N LYS A 561 -13.71 -21.12 -8.77
CA LYS A 561 -15.04 -20.82 -8.19
C LYS A 561 -16.10 -21.80 -8.66
N ALA A 562 -16.16 -22.11 -9.96
CA ALA A 562 -17.12 -23.05 -10.52
C ALA A 562 -16.98 -24.47 -9.93
N GLN A 563 -15.74 -24.91 -9.69
CA GLN A 563 -15.44 -26.22 -9.08
C GLN A 563 -15.93 -26.35 -7.63
N GLN A 564 -16.16 -25.24 -6.91
CA GLN A 564 -16.65 -25.25 -5.53
C GLN A 564 -18.17 -25.26 -5.39
N THR A 565 -18.91 -25.20 -6.50
CA THR A 565 -20.38 -25.27 -6.45
C THR A 565 -20.80 -26.69 -6.09
N LEU A 566 -21.09 -26.94 -4.81
CA LEU A 566 -21.52 -28.25 -4.33
C LEU A 566 -22.97 -28.48 -4.77
N ARG A 567 -23.15 -29.48 -5.63
CA ARG A 567 -24.47 -29.98 -6.02
C ARG A 567 -24.99 -30.87 -4.89
N ILE A 568 -25.93 -30.34 -4.11
CA ILE A 568 -26.63 -31.12 -3.09
C ILE A 568 -27.87 -31.70 -3.73
N GLU A 569 -27.93 -33.02 -3.83
CA GLU A 569 -29.14 -33.74 -4.24
C GLU A 569 -30.18 -33.65 -3.12
N MET A 570 -31.32 -33.05 -3.44
CA MET A 570 -32.39 -32.76 -2.47
C MET A 570 -33.45 -33.87 -2.49
N GLY A 571 -33.81 -34.35 -3.68
CA GLY A 571 -34.80 -35.41 -3.85
C GLY A 571 -35.00 -35.87 -5.28
N GLU A 572 -35.81 -36.92 -5.45
CA GLU A 572 -36.12 -37.54 -6.74
C GLU A 572 -37.65 -37.63 -6.89
N ILE A 573 -38.16 -37.23 -8.05
CA ILE A 573 -39.58 -37.37 -8.44
C ILE A 573 -39.70 -38.34 -9.61
N LYS A 574 -40.63 -39.29 -9.52
CA LYS A 574 -41.05 -40.10 -10.65
C LYS A 574 -42.29 -39.51 -11.31
N VAL A 575 -42.24 -39.31 -12.63
CA VAL A 575 -43.34 -38.72 -13.39
C VAL A 575 -44.45 -39.75 -13.63
N LEU A 576 -45.67 -39.42 -13.19
CA LEU A 576 -46.85 -40.28 -13.32
C LEU A 576 -47.79 -39.81 -14.44
N ALA A 577 -47.92 -38.50 -14.64
CA ALA A 577 -48.81 -37.93 -15.64
C ALA A 577 -48.30 -36.57 -16.13
N VAL A 578 -48.57 -36.22 -17.38
CA VAL A 578 -48.31 -34.89 -17.93
C VAL A 578 -49.65 -34.26 -18.26
N PHE A 579 -49.97 -33.11 -17.64
CA PHE A 579 -51.28 -32.47 -17.76
C PHE A 579 -51.32 -31.41 -18.86
N LYS A 580 -50.24 -30.65 -19.00
CA LYS A 580 -50.15 -29.56 -19.98
C LYS A 580 -48.73 -29.40 -20.48
N SER A 581 -48.57 -29.29 -21.79
CA SER A 581 -47.28 -29.04 -22.43
C SER A 581 -47.37 -27.76 -23.26
N ALA A 582 -46.56 -26.75 -22.92
CA ALA A 582 -46.33 -25.57 -23.73
C ALA A 582 -44.87 -25.55 -24.21
N ARG A 583 -44.50 -24.61 -25.10
CA ARG A 583 -43.13 -24.54 -25.66
C ARG A 583 -42.05 -24.27 -24.61
N ASP A 584 -42.38 -23.50 -23.56
CA ASP A 584 -41.41 -23.07 -22.55
C ASP A 584 -41.69 -23.62 -21.13
N HIS A 585 -42.85 -24.27 -20.92
CA HIS A 585 -43.20 -24.85 -19.61
C HIS A 585 -44.13 -26.05 -19.72
N MET A 586 -44.06 -26.96 -18.76
CA MET A 586 -44.90 -28.16 -18.67
C MET A 586 -45.44 -28.32 -17.25
N ILE A 587 -46.70 -28.77 -17.13
CA ILE A 587 -47.32 -29.12 -15.85
C ILE A 587 -47.36 -30.64 -15.76
N ILE A 588 -46.69 -31.17 -14.74
CA ILE A 588 -46.40 -32.59 -14.61
C ILE A 588 -46.85 -33.04 -13.23
N GLY A 589 -47.55 -34.16 -13.15
CA GLY A 589 -47.86 -34.87 -11.92
C GLY A 589 -46.81 -35.94 -11.66
N GLY A 590 -46.20 -35.90 -10.48
CA GLY A 590 -45.23 -36.89 -10.06
C GLY A 590 -45.34 -37.23 -8.58
N GLU A 591 -44.65 -38.28 -8.20
CA GLU A 591 -44.54 -38.73 -6.81
C GLU A 591 -43.09 -38.63 -6.35
N VAL A 592 -42.86 -38.10 -5.15
CA VAL A 592 -41.53 -38.00 -4.56
C VAL A 592 -41.07 -39.38 -4.10
N VAL A 593 -40.07 -39.94 -4.77
CA VAL A 593 -39.50 -41.26 -4.47
C VAL A 593 -38.49 -41.18 -3.34
N LYS A 594 -37.72 -40.08 -3.28
CA LYS A 594 -36.62 -39.93 -2.34
C LYS A 594 -36.42 -38.46 -1.97
N GLY A 595 -36.04 -38.21 -0.72
CA GLY A 595 -35.70 -36.87 -0.25
C GLY A 595 -36.87 -35.88 -0.18
N LYS A 596 -36.57 -34.60 -0.38
CA LYS A 596 -37.55 -33.52 -0.33
C LYS A 596 -37.42 -32.62 -1.54
N VAL A 597 -38.54 -32.05 -1.94
CA VAL A 597 -38.64 -31.22 -3.15
C VAL A 597 -39.08 -29.84 -2.75
N GLN A 598 -38.28 -28.83 -3.11
CA GLN A 598 -38.56 -27.43 -2.80
C GLN A 598 -38.73 -26.62 -4.09
N THR A 599 -39.52 -25.54 -4.01
CA THR A 599 -39.70 -24.60 -5.13
C THR A 599 -38.39 -23.89 -5.50
N ASN A 600 -38.28 -23.45 -6.76
CA ASN A 600 -37.14 -22.68 -7.26
C ASN A 600 -35.80 -23.45 -7.28
N THR A 601 -35.85 -24.77 -7.46
CA THR A 601 -34.68 -25.66 -7.53
C THR A 601 -34.40 -26.13 -8.96
N LYS A 602 -33.17 -26.60 -9.22
CA LYS A 602 -32.77 -27.13 -10.53
C LYS A 602 -33.16 -28.61 -10.63
N ILE A 603 -33.59 -29.03 -11.81
CA ILE A 603 -34.01 -30.39 -12.13
C ILE A 603 -33.06 -30.96 -13.19
N LYS A 604 -32.66 -32.21 -13.02
CA LYS A 604 -32.04 -33.05 -14.03
C LYS A 604 -33.03 -34.13 -14.44
N VAL A 605 -33.29 -34.25 -15.74
CA VAL A 605 -34.24 -35.21 -16.31
C VAL A 605 -33.48 -36.44 -16.78
N THR A 606 -33.85 -37.61 -16.25
CA THR A 606 -33.25 -38.90 -16.61
C THR A 606 -34.34 -39.83 -17.16
N ARG A 607 -34.09 -40.46 -18.33
CA ARG A 607 -34.96 -41.48 -18.95
C ARG A 607 -34.12 -42.70 -19.26
N GLU A 608 -34.58 -43.88 -18.83
CA GLU A 608 -33.85 -45.14 -19.07
C GLU A 608 -32.38 -45.10 -18.63
N GLN A 609 -32.08 -44.35 -17.55
CA GLN A 609 -30.72 -44.11 -17.01
C GLN A 609 -29.82 -43.19 -17.86
N GLU A 610 -30.31 -42.62 -18.96
CA GLU A 610 -29.61 -41.56 -19.72
C GLU A 610 -30.10 -40.16 -19.34
N ILE A 611 -29.16 -39.22 -19.28
CA ILE A 611 -29.43 -37.81 -18.96
C ILE A 611 -29.95 -37.14 -20.22
N ILE A 612 -31.21 -36.69 -20.20
CA ILE A 612 -31.81 -35.99 -21.35
C ILE A 612 -31.37 -34.53 -21.35
N ASP A 613 -31.69 -33.80 -20.28
CA ASP A 613 -31.39 -32.37 -20.16
C ASP A 613 -31.64 -31.88 -18.72
N PHE A 614 -31.39 -30.59 -18.52
CA PHE A 614 -31.65 -29.86 -17.28
C PHE A 614 -32.81 -28.88 -17.43
N GLY A 615 -33.45 -28.54 -16.31
CA GLY A 615 -34.43 -27.46 -16.27
C GLY A 615 -34.64 -26.94 -14.86
N MET A 616 -35.73 -26.20 -14.66
CA MET A 616 -36.00 -25.50 -13.41
C MET A 616 -37.43 -25.75 -12.93
N LEU A 617 -37.61 -25.88 -11.61
CA LEU A 617 -38.90 -26.01 -10.97
C LEU A 617 -39.40 -24.62 -10.57
N GLU A 618 -40.41 -24.08 -11.28
CA GLU A 618 -40.97 -22.75 -10.96
C GLU A 618 -41.99 -22.83 -9.82
N GLU A 619 -42.87 -23.83 -9.84
CA GLU A 619 -44.01 -23.91 -8.94
C GLU A 619 -44.28 -25.36 -8.54
N LEU A 620 -44.67 -25.57 -7.28
CA LEU A 620 -44.99 -26.86 -6.71
C LEU A 620 -46.38 -26.79 -6.07
N GLN A 621 -47.24 -27.75 -6.39
CA GLN A 621 -48.60 -27.86 -5.90
C GLN A 621 -48.85 -29.24 -5.32
N ALA A 622 -49.43 -29.32 -4.13
CA ALA A 622 -49.89 -30.57 -3.51
C ALA A 622 -51.36 -30.42 -3.12
N SER A 623 -52.19 -31.42 -3.43
CA SER A 623 -53.62 -31.41 -3.10
C SER A 623 -54.36 -30.12 -3.52
N LYS A 624 -53.99 -29.54 -4.68
CA LYS A 624 -54.52 -28.28 -5.26
C LYS A 624 -54.16 -26.99 -4.50
N MET A 625 -53.15 -27.02 -3.63
CA MET A 625 -52.59 -25.83 -2.99
C MET A 625 -51.11 -25.66 -3.37
N ILE A 626 -50.66 -24.41 -3.54
CA ILE A 626 -49.25 -24.08 -3.77
C ILE A 626 -48.50 -24.31 -2.46
N VAL A 627 -47.43 -25.11 -2.51
CA VAL A 627 -46.61 -25.47 -1.35
C VAL A 627 -45.14 -25.17 -1.63
N SER A 628 -44.39 -24.80 -0.60
CA SER A 628 -42.96 -24.55 -0.71
C SER A 628 -42.13 -25.84 -0.71
N GLU A 629 -42.66 -26.92 -0.14
CA GLU A 629 -41.96 -28.20 0.01
C GLU A 629 -42.93 -29.39 -0.07
N VAL A 630 -42.48 -30.49 -0.68
CA VAL A 630 -43.16 -31.79 -0.70
C VAL A 630 -42.17 -32.88 -0.28
N VAL A 631 -42.64 -33.83 0.54
CA VAL A 631 -41.84 -34.90 1.13
C VAL A 631 -42.11 -36.25 0.45
N VAL A 632 -41.26 -37.25 0.73
CA VAL A 632 -41.36 -38.62 0.19
C VAL A 632 -42.76 -39.20 0.32
N GLY A 633 -43.23 -39.87 -0.74
CA GLY A 633 -44.50 -40.59 -0.80
C GLY A 633 -45.72 -39.71 -1.06
N GLN A 634 -45.55 -38.40 -1.23
CA GLN A 634 -46.63 -37.49 -1.62
C GLN A 634 -46.65 -37.26 -3.13
N GLN A 635 -47.87 -37.19 -3.68
CA GLN A 635 -48.11 -36.78 -5.06
C GLN A 635 -48.16 -35.26 -5.14
N CYS A 636 -47.46 -34.72 -6.13
CA CYS A 636 -47.41 -33.28 -6.38
C CYS A 636 -47.50 -32.97 -7.89
N GLY A 637 -48.07 -31.81 -8.18
CA GLY A 637 -47.98 -31.15 -9.47
C GLY A 637 -46.79 -30.19 -9.47
N LEU A 638 -45.91 -30.30 -10.46
CA LEU A 638 -44.80 -29.38 -10.66
C LEU A 638 -44.93 -28.65 -11.99
N LYS A 639 -44.61 -27.36 -11.96
CA LYS A 639 -44.45 -26.54 -13.16
C LYS A 639 -42.97 -26.52 -13.54
N TYR A 640 -42.64 -27.32 -14.54
CA TYR A 640 -41.30 -27.43 -15.11
C TYR A 640 -41.09 -26.37 -16.20
N LYS A 641 -39.91 -25.74 -16.20
CA LYS A 641 -39.44 -24.85 -17.26
C LYS A 641 -38.14 -25.41 -17.84
N GLY A 642 -38.18 -25.72 -19.13
CA GLY A 642 -37.06 -26.30 -19.85
C GLY A 642 -37.48 -26.73 -21.26
N ARG A 643 -36.49 -27.09 -22.07
CA ARG A 643 -36.67 -27.43 -23.49
C ARG A 643 -37.11 -28.87 -23.77
N PRO A 644 -36.69 -29.92 -23.05
CA PRO A 644 -37.12 -31.28 -23.38
C PRO A 644 -38.57 -31.51 -22.98
N LEU A 645 -39.29 -32.28 -23.80
CA LEU A 645 -40.60 -32.82 -23.40
C LEU A 645 -40.40 -33.96 -22.40
N ILE A 646 -40.85 -33.72 -21.17
CA ILE A 646 -40.90 -34.74 -20.12
C ILE A 646 -42.02 -35.73 -20.45
N GLN A 647 -41.73 -37.02 -20.30
CA GLN A 647 -42.64 -38.13 -20.55
C GLN A 647 -43.00 -38.86 -19.26
N VAL A 648 -44.11 -39.60 -19.31
CA VAL A 648 -44.51 -40.47 -18.20
C VAL A 648 -43.48 -41.57 -18.03
N GLY A 649 -43.00 -41.77 -16.79
CA GLY A 649 -41.94 -42.72 -16.47
C GLY A 649 -40.55 -42.09 -16.29
N ASP A 650 -40.36 -40.82 -16.66
CA ASP A 650 -39.09 -40.11 -16.43
C ASP A 650 -38.83 -39.91 -14.93
N ILE A 651 -37.53 -39.89 -14.56
CA ILE A 651 -37.07 -39.58 -13.20
C ILE A 651 -36.47 -38.18 -13.20
N LEU A 652 -36.96 -37.33 -12.30
CA LEU A 652 -36.52 -35.96 -12.11
C LEU A 652 -35.69 -35.88 -10.83
N GLU A 653 -34.38 -35.74 -10.99
CA GLU A 653 -33.44 -35.51 -9.89
C GLU A 653 -33.39 -34.02 -9.56
N ILE A 654 -33.75 -33.66 -8.34
CA ILE A 654 -33.83 -32.28 -7.87
C ILE A 654 -32.61 -31.98 -7.03
N TYR A 655 -31.93 -30.91 -7.39
CA TYR A 655 -30.70 -30.51 -6.73
C TYR A 655 -30.66 -29.00 -6.50
N GLN A 656 -29.93 -28.63 -5.46
CA GLN A 656 -29.59 -27.26 -5.17
C GLN A 656 -28.09 -27.10 -5.31
N GLU A 657 -27.67 -26.09 -6.04
CA GLU A 657 -26.29 -25.63 -6.04
C GLU A 657 -26.13 -24.74 -4.80
N LYS A 658 -25.40 -25.25 -3.80
CA LYS A 658 -24.93 -24.40 -2.70
C LYS A 658 -23.53 -23.94 -3.01
N ILE A 659 -23.33 -22.63 -2.91
CA ILE A 659 -22.00 -22.04 -2.88
C ILE A 659 -21.45 -22.38 -1.50
N SER A 660 -20.34 -23.11 -1.44
CA SER A 660 -19.66 -23.43 -0.18
C SER A 660 -19.01 -22.22 0.45
#